data_AF-A0A6C0LJ73-F1
#
_entry.id   AF-A0A6C0LJ73-F1
#
_cell.length_a   1.000
_cell.length_b   1.000
_cell.length_c   1.000
_cell.angle_alpha   90.00
_cell.angle_beta   90.00
_cell.angle_gamma   90.00
#
_symmetry.space_group_name_H-M   'P 1'
#
loop_
_entity.id
_entity.type
_entity.pdbx_description
1 polymer ?
#
loop_
_entity_poly.entity_id
_entity_poly.type
_entity_poly.pdbx_seq_one_letter_code
_entity_poly.pdbx_strand_id
1 'polypeptide(L)'
;MNSSDELFLQNLPDLSENNDIPACFDLIESNVKHCNKNFFNPFKYDKIELLGRPTKTIEDIDSIESFILIIDFPFCGGGSGHFLNSIIEKYKYNQPFLILRNIDNEIHLFLNNEYKLTTQLSEPAAIDFLKHNTHKFQKIFVNHTLGHSEHFINSLFTLDKEVTTITHDHYMLFTNPNPSIEEIKNKINIRENSFINKFNRIITQNKGNLNIFNEYLNNNQEIVVTNLPDYQKSLNRYENDSSDKIVIAVIGDVSHIKGYDFVNNLFNYINANGLNMEIIVIGNIYHCSVKNRSYKSISEFNEILIEYKPHLILEASLCQETYSYTASLAMLTQLPIVSYYLDYKYAIINRLTEYGKLYCFHTMEECLNLINIHKQPYFYTVEPEIYFNSFWDNYFLTGNKKISLNKNIVMMTSKIIVSDKPFSYINYRSSYTTEERFAQTLESIKSTRQSIPNSFIVLFDNSVFDDDKKRILTENVDKFINVTDDVDLNYYTNDCECKAFADIYQQIKCFDYFLKYIDFSSIGTFFKLSGRYLINEHFNYSSYENNNIIMKKNHLVTDRDYYFTCFYKMDKTNLLNYFNELKYIIRNNTKYVTQDCEVIIGSLLKQHDNFKLTDHLGITQSISIRSVEYINERNENNI
;
A
#
# COMPACT_ATOMS: atom_id res chain seq x y z
N MET A 1 -5.86 45.90 14.01
CA MET A 1 -6.92 46.91 14.06
C MET A 1 -6.95 47.64 12.73
N ASN A 2 -7.81 47.20 11.82
CA ASN A 2 -8.28 47.94 10.65
C ASN A 2 -9.68 47.41 10.34
N SER A 3 -10.57 48.35 10.03
CA SER A 3 -12.02 48.27 10.06
C SER A 3 -12.62 47.86 8.71
N SER A 4 -12.80 46.55 8.50
CA SER A 4 -13.53 46.03 7.33
C SER A 4 -14.72 45.12 7.66
N ASP A 5 -15.02 44.87 8.93
CA ASP A 5 -15.97 43.82 9.33
C ASP A 5 -17.39 44.34 9.69
N GLU A 6 -17.66 45.63 9.58
CA GLU A 6 -18.94 46.21 10.03
C GLU A 6 -20.01 46.43 8.94
N LEU A 7 -19.77 46.06 7.67
CA LEU A 7 -20.74 46.33 6.59
C LEU A 7 -21.64 45.14 6.17
N PHE A 8 -21.55 43.98 6.82
CA PHE A 8 -22.19 42.75 6.34
C PHE A 8 -23.54 42.35 7.00
N LEU A 9 -24.09 43.17 7.89
CA LEU A 9 -25.28 42.82 8.69
C LEU A 9 -26.61 43.49 8.27
N GLN A 10 -26.70 44.19 7.12
CA GLN A 10 -27.89 45.01 6.81
C GLN A 10 -28.87 44.49 5.74
N ASN A 11 -28.75 43.26 5.23
CA ASN A 11 -29.69 42.75 4.22
C ASN A 11 -30.15 41.31 4.47
N LEU A 12 -30.61 41.00 5.68
CA LEU A 12 -31.41 39.80 5.94
C LEU A 12 -32.91 40.16 5.86
N PRO A 13 -33.75 39.39 5.15
CA PRO A 13 -35.19 39.52 5.27
C PRO A 13 -35.61 39.14 6.69
N ASP A 14 -36.40 40.02 7.31
CA ASP A 14 -36.96 39.83 8.64
C ASP A 14 -37.96 38.65 8.61
N LEU A 15 -37.55 37.51 9.16
CA LEU A 15 -38.35 36.30 9.29
C LEU A 15 -38.64 35.98 10.78
N SER A 16 -38.70 36.99 11.64
CA SER A 16 -39.07 36.83 13.05
C SER A 16 -40.59 36.76 13.24
N GLU A 17 -41.29 35.82 12.61
CA GLU A 17 -42.69 35.54 12.96
C GLU A 17 -43.12 34.13 12.51
N ASN A 18 -42.56 33.10 13.17
CA ASN A 18 -43.29 31.90 13.57
C ASN A 18 -42.44 31.03 14.52
N ASN A 19 -43.02 30.78 15.70
CA ASN A 19 -42.42 30.09 16.85
C ASN A 19 -42.35 28.56 16.69
N ASP A 20 -41.52 27.97 17.55
CA ASP A 20 -41.36 26.54 17.87
C ASP A 20 -40.46 25.69 16.97
N ILE A 21 -39.18 26.10 16.86
CA ILE A 21 -38.08 25.16 16.64
C ILE A 21 -37.26 25.14 17.93
N PRO A 22 -37.20 24.02 18.68
CA PRO A 22 -36.28 23.90 19.82
C PRO A 22 -34.88 24.21 19.29
N ALA A 23 -34.12 25.06 19.99
CA ALA A 23 -32.73 25.32 19.64
C ALA A 23 -32.06 23.95 19.44
N CYS A 24 -31.61 23.67 18.22
CA CYS A 24 -31.04 22.37 17.83
C CYS A 24 -29.93 21.91 18.81
N PHE A 25 -29.33 22.89 19.50
CA PHE A 25 -28.39 22.76 20.60
C PHE A 25 -28.89 21.95 21.80
N ASP A 26 -30.08 22.23 22.34
CA ASP A 26 -30.63 21.52 23.51
C ASP A 26 -30.97 20.07 23.15
N LEU A 27 -31.41 19.84 21.91
CA LEU A 27 -31.72 18.51 21.41
C LEU A 27 -30.44 17.68 21.22
N ILE A 28 -29.38 18.25 20.61
CA ILE A 28 -28.08 17.58 20.41
C ILE A 28 -27.40 17.31 21.76
N GLU A 29 -27.35 18.28 22.69
CA GLU A 29 -26.79 18.04 24.02
C GLU A 29 -27.59 16.99 24.81
N SER A 30 -28.94 17.05 24.76
CA SER A 30 -29.78 16.07 25.45
C SER A 30 -29.63 14.68 24.85
N ASN A 31 -29.52 14.56 23.52
CA ASN A 31 -29.38 13.30 22.81
C ASN A 31 -27.97 12.72 22.99
N VAL A 32 -26.91 13.54 22.99
CA VAL A 32 -25.56 13.10 23.38
C VAL A 32 -25.55 12.58 24.82
N LYS A 33 -26.23 13.25 25.75
CA LYS A 33 -26.38 12.79 27.14
C LYS A 33 -27.27 11.53 27.27
N HIS A 34 -28.25 11.31 26.39
CA HIS A 34 -29.13 10.13 26.39
C HIS A 34 -28.53 8.91 25.65
N CYS A 35 -27.83 9.11 24.53
CA CYS A 35 -27.14 8.08 23.76
C CYS A 35 -26.06 7.38 24.59
N ASN A 36 -25.42 8.10 25.53
CA ASN A 36 -24.40 7.56 26.43
C ASN A 36 -24.94 6.52 27.45
N LYS A 37 -26.26 6.44 27.68
CA LYS A 37 -26.80 5.56 28.75
C LYS A 37 -27.39 4.24 28.29
N ASN A 38 -27.83 4.09 27.03
CA ASN A 38 -28.68 2.94 26.66
C ASN A 38 -28.37 2.23 25.33
N PHE A 39 -27.32 2.61 24.58
CA PHE A 39 -27.04 1.97 23.28
C PHE A 39 -25.70 1.23 23.14
N PHE A 40 -24.82 1.27 24.13
CA PHE A 40 -23.63 0.42 24.13
C PHE A 40 -23.90 -0.88 24.89
N ASN A 41 -24.52 -1.83 24.22
CA ASN A 41 -24.10 -3.22 24.37
C ASN A 41 -23.09 -3.48 23.24
N PRO A 42 -21.77 -3.35 23.47
CA PRO A 42 -20.76 -3.44 22.40
C PRO A 42 -20.70 -4.81 21.71
N PHE A 43 -21.54 -5.76 22.08
CA PHE A 43 -21.32 -7.19 21.86
C PHE A 43 -22.48 -7.96 21.20
N LYS A 44 -23.53 -7.29 20.71
CA LYS A 44 -24.50 -7.92 19.81
C LYS A 44 -24.22 -7.54 18.36
N TYR A 45 -23.12 -8.06 17.82
CA TYR A 45 -22.86 -8.03 16.38
C TYR A 45 -23.65 -9.14 15.69
N ASP A 46 -24.94 -8.90 15.47
CA ASP A 46 -25.73 -9.76 14.59
C ASP A 46 -25.27 -9.51 13.14
N LYS A 47 -24.55 -10.50 12.58
CA LYS A 47 -24.25 -10.65 11.14
C LYS A 47 -23.71 -9.41 10.42
N ILE A 48 -22.51 -8.95 10.78
CA ILE A 48 -21.67 -8.24 9.80
C ILE A 48 -21.12 -9.31 8.85
N GLU A 49 -21.32 -9.14 7.53
CA GLU A 49 -20.60 -9.93 6.52
C GLU A 49 -19.10 -9.68 6.70
N LEU A 50 -18.42 -10.65 7.31
CA LEU A 50 -17.01 -10.57 7.70
C LEU A 50 -16.13 -10.60 6.45
N LEU A 51 -15.79 -9.43 5.94
CA LEU A 51 -14.73 -9.26 4.96
C LEU A 51 -13.42 -9.83 5.54
N GLY A 52 -12.89 -10.88 4.91
CA GLY A 52 -11.54 -11.38 5.21
C GLY A 52 -11.44 -12.45 6.29
N ARG A 53 -12.46 -13.29 6.52
CA ARG A 53 -12.21 -14.55 7.25
C ARG A 53 -11.24 -15.40 6.41
N PRO A 54 -10.13 -15.88 6.98
CA PRO A 54 -9.26 -16.80 6.29
C PRO A 54 -10.05 -18.06 5.90
N THR A 55 -9.98 -18.42 4.63
CA THR A 55 -10.70 -19.56 4.06
C THR A 55 -9.92 -20.86 4.19
N LYS A 56 -8.64 -20.78 4.55
CA LYS A 56 -7.72 -21.91 4.68
C LYS A 56 -7.40 -22.17 6.14
N THR A 57 -7.12 -23.42 6.45
CA THR A 57 -6.68 -23.85 7.79
C THR A 57 -5.28 -24.44 7.74
N ILE A 58 -4.52 -24.29 8.83
CA ILE A 58 -3.24 -24.96 9.06
C ILE A 58 -3.25 -25.58 10.47
N GLU A 59 -2.50 -26.66 10.66
CA GLU A 59 -2.46 -27.37 11.94
C GLU A 59 -1.51 -26.69 12.94
N ASP A 60 -0.31 -26.32 12.48
CA ASP A 60 0.74 -25.72 13.30
C ASP A 60 1.50 -24.61 12.54
N ILE A 61 2.48 -24.01 13.24
CA ILE A 61 3.40 -23.00 12.72
C ILE A 61 4.86 -23.43 12.90
N ASP A 62 5.11 -24.74 13.02
CA ASP A 62 6.41 -25.28 13.40
C ASP A 62 7.46 -25.01 12.33
N SER A 63 7.05 -25.09 11.06
CA SER A 63 7.87 -24.79 9.88
C SER A 63 8.24 -23.31 9.73
N ILE A 64 7.66 -22.40 10.51
CA ILE A 64 7.93 -20.96 10.41
C ILE A 64 9.02 -20.59 11.42
N GLU A 65 10.17 -20.17 10.91
CA GLU A 65 11.34 -19.82 11.72
C GLU A 65 11.13 -18.56 12.55
N SER A 66 10.50 -17.54 11.97
CA SER A 66 10.21 -16.28 12.67
C SER A 66 9.01 -15.53 12.12
N PHE A 67 8.39 -14.72 12.97
CA PHE A 67 7.29 -13.84 12.60
C PHE A 67 7.22 -12.59 13.49
N ILE A 68 6.46 -11.60 13.05
CA ILE A 68 5.98 -10.51 13.91
C ILE A 68 4.67 -10.99 14.54
N LEU A 69 4.61 -10.97 15.88
CA LEU A 69 3.39 -11.27 16.62
C LEU A 69 2.50 -10.02 16.60
N ILE A 70 1.25 -10.18 16.14
CA ILE A 70 0.25 -9.11 16.13
C ILE A 70 -0.87 -9.44 17.11
N ILE A 71 -1.20 -8.49 17.98
CA ILE A 71 -2.38 -8.56 18.84
C ILE A 71 -3.45 -7.65 18.26
N ASP A 72 -4.60 -8.21 17.96
CA ASP A 72 -5.68 -7.52 17.26
C ASP A 72 -7.04 -7.84 17.91
N PHE A 73 -8.01 -6.97 17.71
CA PHE A 73 -9.38 -7.14 18.22
C PHE A 73 -10.19 -8.11 17.33
N PRO A 74 -11.36 -8.60 17.77
CA PRO A 74 -12.22 -9.42 16.91
C PRO A 74 -12.55 -8.67 15.61
N PHE A 75 -12.84 -9.38 14.51
CA PHE A 75 -13.08 -8.85 13.16
C PHE A 75 -14.25 -7.84 13.05
N CYS A 76 -14.16 -6.65 13.66
CA CYS A 76 -15.20 -5.63 13.62
C CYS A 76 -14.99 -4.60 12.48
N GLY A 77 -13.95 -4.78 11.66
CA GLY A 77 -13.70 -3.95 10.48
C GLY A 77 -13.20 -2.54 10.81
N GLY A 78 -13.67 -1.55 10.04
CA GLY A 78 -13.34 -0.14 10.23
C GLY A 78 -11.89 0.23 9.88
N GLY A 79 -11.46 1.43 10.31
CA GLY A 79 -10.15 1.99 9.97
C GLY A 79 -8.97 1.19 10.54
N SER A 80 -9.10 0.61 11.73
CA SER A 80 -8.08 -0.26 12.33
C SER A 80 -7.90 -1.57 11.54
N GLY A 81 -9.02 -2.18 11.12
CA GLY A 81 -8.98 -3.35 10.24
C GLY A 81 -8.41 -3.03 8.86
N HIS A 82 -8.78 -1.88 8.27
CA HIS A 82 -8.22 -1.40 7.01
C HIS A 82 -6.70 -1.23 7.11
N PHE A 83 -6.20 -0.57 8.15
CA PHE A 83 -4.78 -0.41 8.41
C PHE A 83 -4.06 -1.76 8.44
N LEU A 84 -4.52 -2.68 9.29
CA LEU A 84 -3.85 -3.95 9.50
C LEU A 84 -3.83 -4.81 8.22
N ASN A 85 -4.95 -4.85 7.49
CA ASN A 85 -5.02 -5.57 6.22
C ASN A 85 -4.07 -4.98 5.18
N SER A 86 -3.96 -3.65 5.08
CA SER A 86 -3.03 -2.98 4.17
C SER A 86 -1.56 -3.29 4.51
N ILE A 87 -1.21 -3.33 5.81
CA ILE A 87 0.12 -3.73 6.27
C ILE A 87 0.40 -5.20 5.88
N ILE A 88 -0.49 -6.11 6.22
CA ILE A 88 -0.31 -7.54 5.95
C ILE A 88 -0.19 -7.78 4.45
N GLU A 89 -1.10 -7.23 3.64
CA GLU A 89 -1.08 -7.43 2.18
C GLU A 89 0.24 -6.97 1.56
N LYS A 90 0.77 -5.83 2.03
CA LYS A 90 2.04 -5.30 1.53
C LYS A 90 3.24 -6.17 1.93
N TYR A 91 3.28 -6.69 3.16
CA TYR A 91 4.50 -7.25 3.75
C TYR A 91 4.50 -8.77 3.95
N LYS A 92 3.36 -9.46 3.82
CA LYS A 92 3.21 -10.91 4.14
C LYS A 92 4.14 -11.84 3.37
N TYR A 93 4.58 -11.44 2.17
CA TYR A 93 5.53 -12.19 1.35
C TYR A 93 6.98 -12.07 1.84
N ASN A 94 7.24 -11.19 2.82
CA ASN A 94 8.57 -10.85 3.31
C ASN A 94 8.73 -11.10 4.80
N GLN A 95 7.64 -10.90 5.51
CA GLN A 95 7.57 -11.01 6.94
C GLN A 95 6.31 -11.80 7.27
N PRO A 96 6.44 -13.04 7.76
CA PRO A 96 5.29 -13.74 8.29
C PRO A 96 4.72 -13.00 9.51
N PHE A 97 3.40 -12.99 9.63
CA PHE A 97 2.65 -12.39 10.71
C PHE A 97 1.82 -13.46 11.41
N LEU A 98 1.98 -13.60 12.73
CA LEU A 98 1.07 -14.38 13.55
C LEU A 98 0.14 -13.43 14.29
N ILE A 99 -1.15 -13.49 13.99
CA ILE A 99 -2.16 -12.57 14.51
C ILE A 99 -3.03 -13.30 15.52
N LEU A 100 -3.15 -12.76 16.73
CA LEU A 100 -3.99 -13.28 17.80
C LEU A 100 -5.21 -12.38 17.97
N ARG A 101 -6.41 -12.97 17.94
CA ARG A 101 -7.68 -12.28 18.20
C ARG A 101 -8.47 -13.06 19.24
N ASN A 102 -9.02 -12.37 20.23
CA ASN A 102 -10.01 -12.95 21.12
C ASN A 102 -11.38 -12.92 20.44
N ILE A 103 -12.00 -14.08 20.23
CA ILE A 103 -13.36 -14.20 19.68
C ILE A 103 -14.10 -15.16 20.61
N ASP A 104 -15.25 -14.72 21.14
CA ASP A 104 -16.09 -15.52 22.02
C ASP A 104 -15.35 -16.09 23.27
N ASN A 105 -14.39 -15.33 23.81
CA ASN A 105 -13.51 -15.69 24.93
C ASN A 105 -12.44 -16.75 24.62
N GLU A 106 -12.19 -17.02 23.34
CA GLU A 106 -11.10 -17.88 22.88
C GLU A 106 -10.11 -17.10 22.01
N ILE A 107 -8.82 -17.37 22.19
CA ILE A 107 -7.76 -16.78 21.38
C ILE A 107 -7.57 -17.63 20.13
N HIS A 108 -7.92 -17.04 18.99
CA HIS A 108 -7.67 -17.60 17.67
C HIS A 108 -6.39 -17.05 17.07
N LEU A 109 -5.67 -17.91 16.37
CA LEU A 109 -4.40 -17.60 15.73
C LEU A 109 -4.56 -17.63 14.21
N PHE A 110 -4.00 -16.61 13.56
CA PHE A 110 -4.07 -16.46 12.12
C PHE A 110 -2.68 -16.17 11.56
N LEU A 111 -2.28 -16.93 10.54
CA LEU A 111 -1.04 -16.67 9.80
C LEU A 111 -1.35 -15.80 8.59
N ASN A 112 -0.71 -14.62 8.52
CA ASN A 112 -0.86 -13.64 7.44
C ASN A 112 -2.32 -13.25 7.14
N ASN A 113 -3.23 -13.46 8.10
CA ASN A 113 -4.69 -13.35 7.90
C ASN A 113 -5.25 -14.22 6.74
N GLU A 114 -4.48 -15.19 6.25
CA GLU A 114 -4.83 -16.11 5.15
C GLU A 114 -5.16 -17.52 5.64
N TYR A 115 -4.49 -17.94 6.71
CA TYR A 115 -4.68 -19.26 7.32
C TYR A 115 -5.12 -19.11 8.76
N LYS A 116 -6.18 -19.82 9.15
CA LYS A 116 -6.58 -19.99 10.55
C LYS A 116 -5.93 -21.24 11.11
N LEU A 117 -5.30 -21.16 12.27
CA LEU A 117 -4.87 -22.37 12.97
C LEU A 117 -6.12 -23.13 13.45
N THR A 118 -6.10 -24.45 13.30
CA THR A 118 -7.22 -25.31 13.75
C THR A 118 -7.42 -25.22 15.26
N THR A 119 -6.32 -25.06 16.00
CA THR A 119 -6.32 -24.93 17.46
C THR A 119 -6.84 -23.56 17.91
N GLN A 120 -7.75 -23.61 18.90
CA GLN A 120 -8.29 -22.46 19.61
C GLN A 120 -7.77 -22.54 21.04
N LEU A 121 -7.32 -21.42 21.59
CA LEU A 121 -6.64 -21.41 22.89
C LEU A 121 -7.48 -20.66 23.92
N SER A 122 -7.64 -21.25 25.10
CA SER A 122 -8.02 -20.47 26.27
C SER A 122 -6.93 -19.43 26.58
N GLU A 123 -7.27 -18.39 27.32
CA GLU A 123 -6.28 -17.35 27.67
C GLU A 123 -5.00 -17.92 28.34
N PRO A 124 -5.07 -18.82 29.35
CA PRO A 124 -3.86 -19.42 29.91
C PRO A 124 -3.05 -20.22 28.88
N ALA A 125 -3.72 -20.99 28.03
CA ALA A 125 -3.06 -21.77 26.99
C ALA A 125 -2.40 -20.86 25.93
N ALA A 126 -3.01 -19.71 25.62
CA ALA A 126 -2.43 -18.71 24.73
C ALA A 126 -1.18 -18.08 25.34
N ILE A 127 -1.20 -17.72 26.63
CA ILE A 127 -0.03 -17.19 27.35
C ILE A 127 1.11 -18.22 27.35
N ASP A 128 0.81 -19.47 27.63
CA ASP A 128 1.81 -20.54 27.60
C ASP A 128 2.34 -20.76 26.18
N PHE A 129 1.48 -20.79 25.18
CA PHE A 129 1.87 -20.86 23.77
C PHE A 129 2.84 -19.71 23.39
N LEU A 130 2.53 -18.48 23.80
CA LEU A 130 3.38 -17.33 23.56
C LEU A 130 4.75 -17.50 24.20
N LYS A 131 4.82 -17.93 25.47
CA LYS A 131 6.08 -18.20 26.17
C LYS A 131 6.93 -19.25 25.46
N HIS A 132 6.34 -20.38 25.07
CA HIS A 132 7.04 -21.46 24.37
C HIS A 132 7.58 -21.01 23.00
N ASN A 133 6.86 -20.14 22.30
CA ASN A 133 7.23 -19.66 20.96
C ASN A 133 7.97 -18.32 20.94
N THR A 134 8.32 -17.75 22.09
CA THR A 134 8.99 -16.43 22.21
C THR A 134 10.22 -16.28 21.32
N HIS A 135 10.99 -17.36 21.15
CA HIS A 135 12.19 -17.39 20.31
C HIS A 135 11.90 -17.13 18.82
N LYS A 136 10.69 -17.43 18.33
CA LYS A 136 10.24 -17.16 16.95
C LYS A 136 9.78 -15.71 16.75
N PHE A 137 9.49 -14.98 17.82
CA PHE A 137 8.96 -13.62 17.71
C PHE A 137 10.11 -12.65 17.48
N GLN A 138 10.07 -11.91 16.38
CA GLN A 138 11.02 -10.82 16.15
C GLN A 138 10.69 -9.64 17.06
N LYS A 139 9.40 -9.31 17.15
CA LYS A 139 8.81 -8.26 17.99
C LYS A 139 7.30 -8.43 18.07
N ILE A 140 6.65 -7.61 18.90
CA ILE A 140 5.21 -7.63 19.13
C ILE A 140 4.62 -6.29 18.69
N PHE A 141 3.60 -6.35 17.83
CA PHE A 141 2.83 -5.19 17.40
C PHE A 141 1.39 -5.33 17.89
N VAL A 142 0.99 -4.46 18.81
CA VAL A 142 -0.39 -4.41 19.31
C VAL A 142 -1.17 -3.44 18.44
N ASN A 143 -1.92 -4.01 17.48
CA ASN A 143 -2.85 -3.25 16.66
C ASN A 143 -4.00 -2.73 17.53
N HIS A 144 -4.53 -3.57 18.42
CA HIS A 144 -5.61 -3.17 19.31
C HIS A 144 -5.70 -4.07 20.56
N THR A 145 -6.27 -3.55 21.65
CA THR A 145 -6.43 -4.29 22.91
C THR A 145 -7.87 -4.69 23.24
N LEU A 146 -8.88 -4.14 22.53
CA LEU A 146 -10.29 -4.52 22.71
C LEU A 146 -10.49 -6.02 22.54
N GLY A 147 -11.25 -6.60 23.47
CA GLY A 147 -11.54 -8.02 23.54
C GLY A 147 -10.50 -8.82 24.34
N HIS A 148 -9.32 -8.27 24.64
CA HIS A 148 -8.30 -8.95 25.44
C HIS A 148 -8.36 -8.53 26.91
N SER A 149 -8.13 -9.47 27.82
CA SER A 149 -8.08 -9.16 29.25
C SER A 149 -6.81 -8.39 29.61
N GLU A 150 -6.85 -7.69 30.75
CA GLU A 150 -5.67 -7.05 31.33
C GLU A 150 -4.55 -8.08 31.61
N HIS A 151 -4.91 -9.28 32.08
CA HIS A 151 -3.93 -10.34 32.37
C HIS A 151 -3.19 -10.78 31.11
N PHE A 152 -3.92 -11.02 30.02
CA PHE A 152 -3.34 -11.38 28.73
C PHE A 152 -2.41 -10.28 28.19
N ILE A 153 -2.87 -9.02 28.15
CA ILE A 153 -2.06 -7.91 27.67
C ILE A 153 -0.79 -7.72 28.51
N ASN A 154 -0.90 -7.84 29.84
CA ASN A 154 0.25 -7.75 30.73
C ASN A 154 1.29 -8.86 30.49
N SER A 155 0.84 -10.04 30.07
CA SER A 155 1.75 -11.16 29.77
C SER A 155 2.69 -10.87 28.59
N LEU A 156 2.26 -10.03 27.63
CA LEU A 156 3.08 -9.69 26.45
C LEU A 156 4.40 -9.03 26.83
N PHE A 157 4.38 -8.17 27.86
CA PHE A 157 5.56 -7.46 28.37
C PHE A 157 6.53 -8.36 29.14
N THR A 158 6.15 -9.61 29.41
CA THR A 158 7.03 -10.60 30.06
C THR A 158 7.86 -11.42 29.07
N LEU A 159 7.62 -11.26 27.76
CA LEU A 159 8.26 -12.05 26.71
C LEU A 159 9.66 -11.54 26.29
N ASP A 160 10.18 -10.49 26.93
CA ASP A 160 11.47 -9.86 26.59
C ASP A 160 11.59 -9.53 25.09
N LYS A 161 10.56 -8.88 24.55
CA LYS A 161 10.49 -8.41 23.17
C LYS A 161 10.11 -6.94 23.16
N GLU A 162 10.53 -6.24 22.10
CA GLU A 162 10.00 -4.92 21.80
C GLU A 162 8.49 -5.03 21.53
N VAL A 163 7.69 -4.31 22.32
CA VAL A 163 6.23 -4.21 22.18
C VAL A 163 5.89 -2.80 21.72
N THR A 164 5.42 -2.70 20.48
CA THR A 164 4.92 -1.45 19.90
C THR A 164 3.41 -1.45 19.87
N THR A 165 2.81 -0.28 20.04
CA THR A 165 1.37 -0.09 19.83
C THR A 165 1.08 1.05 18.87
N ILE A 166 -0.14 1.10 18.36
CA ILE A 166 -0.67 2.20 17.56
C ILE A 166 -1.99 2.72 18.14
N THR A 167 -2.17 4.03 18.15
CA THR A 167 -3.36 4.68 18.69
C THR A 167 -4.45 4.80 17.63
N HIS A 168 -5.17 3.73 17.28
CA HIS A 168 -6.30 3.81 16.32
C HIS A 168 -7.52 4.53 16.87
N ASP A 169 -7.68 4.51 18.18
CA ASP A 169 -8.75 5.16 18.91
C ASP A 169 -8.28 5.48 20.33
N HIS A 170 -9.21 5.84 21.21
CA HIS A 170 -8.92 6.23 22.58
C HIS A 170 -9.07 5.08 23.59
N TYR A 171 -9.33 3.84 23.15
CA TYR A 171 -9.60 2.68 24.03
C TYR A 171 -8.43 2.29 24.93
N MET A 172 -7.20 2.68 24.58
CA MET A 172 -6.04 2.46 25.44
C MET A 172 -6.04 3.34 26.69
N LEU A 173 -6.76 4.47 26.65
CA LEU A 173 -6.89 5.41 27.77
C LEU A 173 -8.27 5.34 28.41
N PHE A 174 -9.32 5.14 27.63
CA PHE A 174 -10.71 5.21 28.08
C PHE A 174 -11.40 3.84 27.99
N THR A 175 -12.49 3.66 28.73
CA THR A 175 -13.31 2.44 28.65
C THR A 175 -14.16 2.39 27.38
N ASN A 176 -14.37 3.54 26.73
CA ASN A 176 -15.02 3.70 25.43
C ASN A 176 -13.95 4.00 24.35
N PRO A 177 -13.95 3.32 23.18
CA PRO A 177 -13.03 3.65 22.09
C PRO A 177 -13.24 5.05 21.51
N ASN A 178 -14.47 5.56 21.57
CA ASN A 178 -14.89 6.83 20.98
C ASN A 178 -15.49 7.76 22.05
N PRO A 179 -14.69 8.21 23.04
CA PRO A 179 -15.16 9.12 24.07
C PRO A 179 -15.54 10.47 23.45
N SER A 180 -16.57 11.08 24.02
CA SER A 180 -16.98 12.45 23.69
C SER A 180 -15.91 13.46 24.12
N ILE A 181 -16.00 14.67 23.56
CA ILE A 181 -15.11 15.78 23.92
C ILE A 181 -15.18 16.10 25.41
N GLU A 182 -16.38 16.06 25.99
CA GLU A 182 -16.60 16.31 27.40
C GLU A 182 -15.92 15.23 28.26
N GLU A 183 -16.03 13.95 27.87
CA GLU A 183 -15.35 12.86 28.57
C GLU A 183 -13.83 13.02 28.55
N ILE A 184 -13.26 13.41 27.40
CA ILE A 184 -11.82 13.67 27.28
C ILE A 184 -11.41 14.87 28.15
N LYS A 185 -12.09 16.01 28.03
CA LYS A 185 -11.79 17.25 28.77
C LYS A 185 -11.90 17.05 30.28
N ASN A 186 -12.94 16.34 30.73
CA ASN A 186 -13.24 16.13 32.15
C ASN A 186 -12.65 14.82 32.69
N LYS A 187 -11.87 14.09 31.89
CA LYS A 187 -11.19 12.85 32.32
C LYS A 187 -12.15 11.78 32.85
N ILE A 188 -13.34 11.70 32.25
CA ILE A 188 -14.40 10.75 32.61
C ILE A 188 -14.10 9.41 31.93
N ASN A 189 -14.43 8.29 32.58
CA ASN A 189 -14.30 6.95 32.00
C ASN A 189 -12.85 6.56 31.61
N ILE A 190 -11.85 7.14 32.26
CA ILE A 190 -10.45 6.72 32.11
C ILE A 190 -10.26 5.34 32.71
N ARG A 191 -9.43 4.52 32.06
CA ARG A 191 -8.96 3.24 32.59
C ARG A 191 -7.97 3.47 33.73
N GLU A 192 -8.30 2.98 34.92
CA GLU A 192 -7.40 3.05 36.08
C GLU A 192 -6.02 2.45 35.80
N ASN A 193 -5.96 1.37 35.03
CA ASN A 193 -4.73 0.70 34.61
C ASN A 193 -4.49 0.84 33.10
N SER A 194 -4.24 2.05 32.61
CA SER A 194 -3.88 2.22 31.19
C SER A 194 -2.58 1.46 30.85
N PHE A 195 -2.64 0.63 29.82
CA PHE A 195 -1.48 -0.11 29.31
C PHE A 195 -0.51 0.77 28.54
N ILE A 196 -0.91 2.00 28.20
CA ILE A 196 -0.15 2.82 27.25
C ILE A 196 1.30 3.03 27.72
N ASN A 197 1.51 3.09 29.03
CA ASN A 197 2.82 3.27 29.63
C ASN A 197 3.74 2.04 29.60
N LYS A 198 3.22 0.87 29.26
CA LYS A 198 4.01 -0.37 29.24
C LYS A 198 4.66 -0.64 27.88
N PHE A 199 4.18 0.01 26.81
CA PHE A 199 4.73 -0.14 25.47
C PHE A 199 6.10 0.52 25.34
N ASN A 200 7.02 -0.13 24.63
CA ASN A 200 8.35 0.43 24.33
C ASN A 200 8.24 1.59 23.34
N ARG A 201 7.35 1.44 22.36
CA ARG A 201 7.09 2.41 21.30
C ARG A 201 5.60 2.60 21.09
N ILE A 202 5.19 3.85 20.89
CA ILE A 202 3.81 4.23 20.61
C ILE A 202 3.78 4.99 19.28
N ILE A 203 2.97 4.51 18.36
CA ILE A 203 2.76 5.12 17.06
C ILE A 203 1.45 5.90 17.10
N THR A 204 1.48 7.16 16.67
CA THR A 204 0.28 7.96 16.46
C THR A 204 0.32 8.66 15.12
N GLN A 205 -0.85 9.00 14.59
CA GLN A 205 -1.05 9.39 13.20
C GLN A 205 -0.90 10.90 12.99
N ASN A 206 -1.14 11.69 14.03
CA ASN A 206 -1.14 13.14 13.95
C ASN A 206 -0.66 13.74 15.26
N LYS A 207 0.06 14.87 15.19
CA LYS A 207 0.54 15.59 16.38
C LYS A 207 -0.61 16.07 17.28
N GLY A 208 -1.81 16.28 16.75
CA GLY A 208 -3.00 16.62 17.51
C GLY A 208 -3.37 15.58 18.57
N ASN A 209 -3.08 14.30 18.31
CA ASN A 209 -3.34 13.22 19.27
C ASN A 209 -2.43 13.33 20.51
N LEU A 210 -1.22 13.91 20.36
CA LEU A 210 -0.27 14.04 21.47
C LEU A 210 -0.81 14.90 22.61
N ASN A 211 -1.72 15.83 22.34
CA ASN A 211 -2.36 16.63 23.39
C ASN A 211 -3.14 15.77 24.38
N ILE A 212 -3.70 14.65 23.92
CA ILE A 212 -4.45 13.72 24.77
C ILE A 212 -3.49 12.69 25.35
N PHE A 213 -2.68 12.04 24.51
CA PHE A 213 -1.87 10.91 24.95
C PHE A 213 -0.72 11.31 25.88
N ASN A 214 -0.04 12.44 25.65
CA ASN A 214 1.14 12.83 26.42
C ASN A 214 0.88 12.98 27.92
N GLU A 215 -0.34 13.34 28.33
CA GLU A 215 -0.70 13.43 29.75
C GLU A 215 -0.62 12.08 30.47
N TYR A 216 -0.66 10.98 29.73
CA TYR A 216 -0.65 9.62 30.25
C TYR A 216 0.65 8.88 29.93
N LEU A 217 1.62 9.53 29.28
CA LEU A 217 2.91 8.90 28.95
C LEU A 217 3.97 9.24 29.99
N ASN A 218 4.88 8.30 30.20
CA ASN A 218 6.10 8.54 30.96
C ASN A 218 7.20 9.04 30.00
N ASN A 219 8.35 9.48 30.52
CA ASN A 219 9.45 9.97 29.66
C ASN A 219 10.28 8.85 29.02
N ASN A 220 9.85 7.59 29.12
CA ASN A 220 10.67 6.42 28.76
C ASN A 220 10.25 5.75 27.44
N GLN A 221 9.11 6.13 26.86
CA GLN A 221 8.60 5.53 25.62
C GLN A 221 9.07 6.32 24.39
N GLU A 222 9.35 5.60 23.30
CA GLU A 222 9.53 6.23 21.99
C GLU A 222 8.17 6.57 21.38
N ILE A 223 7.91 7.84 21.11
CA ILE A 223 6.70 8.29 20.43
C ILE A 223 7.03 8.56 18.96
N VAL A 224 6.36 7.85 18.06
CA VAL A 224 6.50 8.05 16.61
C VAL A 224 5.23 8.67 16.07
N VAL A 225 5.35 9.85 15.46
CA VAL A 225 4.26 10.47 14.70
C VAL A 225 4.46 10.17 13.22
N THR A 226 3.56 9.41 12.62
CA THR A 226 3.67 8.98 11.22
C THR A 226 2.30 8.78 10.59
N ASN A 227 2.15 9.15 9.33
CA ASN A 227 0.90 8.93 8.59
C ASN A 227 0.62 7.43 8.43
N LEU A 228 -0.65 7.04 8.54
CA LEU A 228 -1.06 5.67 8.19
C LEU A 228 -0.91 5.41 6.69
N PRO A 229 -0.80 4.15 6.27
CA PRO A 229 -1.06 3.77 4.90
C PRO A 229 -2.46 4.23 4.48
N ASP A 230 -2.54 5.10 3.49
CA ASP A 230 -3.79 5.70 3.04
C ASP A 230 -3.67 6.17 1.58
N TYR A 231 -4.79 6.53 0.97
CA TYR A 231 -4.84 7.21 -0.32
C TYR A 231 -4.27 8.62 -0.18
N GLN A 232 -3.52 9.07 -1.19
CA GLN A 232 -2.83 10.37 -1.15
C GLN A 232 -3.00 11.22 -2.41
N LYS A 233 -3.65 10.70 -3.46
CA LYS A 233 -3.76 11.42 -4.73
C LYS A 233 -5.18 11.46 -5.27
N SER A 234 -5.55 12.64 -5.75
CA SER A 234 -6.66 12.84 -6.67
C SER A 234 -6.28 12.31 -8.05
N LEU A 235 -7.27 11.81 -8.81
CA LEU A 235 -7.09 11.21 -10.13
C LEU A 235 -7.68 12.09 -11.24
N ASN A 236 -8.98 11.94 -11.53
CA ASN A 236 -9.64 12.61 -12.65
C ASN A 236 -10.58 13.71 -12.14
N ARG A 237 -10.57 14.87 -12.79
CA ARG A 237 -11.52 15.96 -12.53
C ARG A 237 -12.82 15.75 -13.30
N TYR A 238 -13.93 15.95 -12.62
CA TYR A 238 -15.28 15.91 -13.20
C TYR A 238 -15.99 17.24 -12.95
N GLU A 239 -16.69 17.72 -13.97
CA GLU A 239 -17.56 18.89 -13.87
C GLU A 239 -18.94 18.45 -13.38
N ASN A 240 -19.50 19.24 -12.48
CA ASN A 240 -20.92 19.23 -12.22
C ASN A 240 -21.54 20.12 -13.29
N ASP A 241 -22.37 19.53 -14.15
CA ASP A 241 -23.26 20.33 -14.99
C ASP A 241 -24.01 21.28 -14.06
N SER A 242 -24.22 22.54 -14.46
CA SER A 242 -24.89 23.54 -13.63
C SER A 242 -26.31 23.08 -13.27
N SER A 243 -26.43 22.22 -12.26
CA SER A 243 -27.68 21.67 -11.81
C SER A 243 -28.34 22.73 -10.95
N ASP A 244 -29.63 22.95 -11.17
CA ASP A 244 -30.42 23.84 -10.32
C ASP A 244 -30.31 23.44 -8.84
N LYS A 245 -30.03 22.16 -8.57
CA LYS A 245 -29.95 21.52 -7.25
C LYS A 245 -28.52 21.43 -6.70
N ILE A 246 -28.32 21.77 -5.44
CA ILE A 246 -27.06 21.59 -4.72
C ILE A 246 -27.00 20.19 -4.11
N VAL A 247 -25.97 19.43 -4.40
CA VAL A 247 -25.74 18.08 -3.85
C VAL A 247 -24.69 18.13 -2.74
N ILE A 248 -25.07 17.71 -1.53
CA ILE A 248 -24.26 17.65 -0.32
C ILE A 248 -23.90 16.18 -0.09
N ALA A 249 -22.62 15.82 -0.13
CA ALA A 249 -22.19 14.47 0.19
C ALA A 249 -21.73 14.34 1.64
N VAL A 250 -22.09 13.24 2.29
CA VAL A 250 -21.54 12.79 3.58
C VAL A 250 -20.83 11.47 3.32
N ILE A 251 -19.58 11.32 3.75
CA ILE A 251 -18.77 10.12 3.46
C ILE A 251 -18.65 9.25 4.71
N GLY A 252 -18.96 7.95 4.56
CA GLY A 252 -18.78 6.93 5.59
C GLY A 252 -20.06 6.49 6.28
N ASP A 253 -19.90 5.69 7.33
CA ASP A 253 -21.01 5.17 8.13
C ASP A 253 -21.45 6.20 9.19
N VAL A 254 -22.65 6.73 9.02
CA VAL A 254 -23.22 7.81 9.84
C VAL A 254 -24.07 7.23 10.97
N SER A 255 -23.45 7.06 12.13
CA SER A 255 -24.10 6.73 13.41
C SER A 255 -24.44 7.98 14.24
N HIS A 256 -25.11 7.82 15.39
CA HIS A 256 -25.38 8.93 16.32
C HIS A 256 -24.13 9.74 16.68
N ILE A 257 -23.04 9.05 17.07
CA ILE A 257 -21.77 9.71 17.39
C ILE A 257 -21.06 10.29 16.16
N LYS A 258 -21.43 9.85 14.96
CA LYS A 258 -20.93 10.35 13.67
C LYS A 258 -21.89 11.35 13.00
N GLY A 259 -22.80 11.93 13.76
CA GLY A 259 -23.62 13.06 13.29
C GLY A 259 -24.96 12.70 12.68
N TYR A 260 -25.47 11.47 12.89
CA TYR A 260 -26.77 11.04 12.38
C TYR A 260 -27.90 12.05 12.64
N ASP A 261 -28.04 12.50 13.89
CA ASP A 261 -29.14 13.38 14.29
C ASP A 261 -29.06 14.72 13.54
N PHE A 262 -27.85 15.24 13.32
CA PHE A 262 -27.63 16.45 12.54
C PHE A 262 -28.01 16.26 11.08
N VAL A 263 -27.52 15.19 10.44
CA VAL A 263 -27.81 14.89 9.02
C VAL A 263 -29.31 14.70 8.81
N ASN A 264 -29.99 13.99 9.71
CA ASN A 264 -31.43 13.77 9.64
C ASN A 264 -32.22 15.08 9.82
N ASN A 265 -31.81 15.95 10.76
CA ASN A 265 -32.45 17.24 10.96
C ASN A 265 -32.25 18.18 9.76
N LEU A 266 -31.04 18.21 9.19
CA LEU A 266 -30.75 18.98 7.99
C LEU A 266 -31.60 18.50 6.80
N PHE A 267 -31.72 17.18 6.62
CA PHE A 267 -32.59 16.59 5.59
C PHE A 267 -34.06 16.99 5.75
N ASN A 268 -34.60 16.86 6.96
CA ASN A 268 -35.99 17.22 7.24
C ASN A 268 -36.23 18.73 7.02
N TYR A 269 -35.27 19.56 7.41
CA TYR A 269 -35.35 21.01 7.21
C TYR A 269 -35.33 21.37 5.72
N ILE A 270 -34.43 20.78 4.93
CA ILE A 270 -34.36 20.97 3.47
C ILE A 270 -35.70 20.63 2.82
N ASN A 271 -36.28 19.48 3.18
CA ASN A 271 -37.56 19.03 2.61
C ASN A 271 -38.75 19.89 3.04
N ALA A 272 -38.84 20.23 4.33
CA ALA A 272 -39.95 21.02 4.87
C ALA A 272 -40.01 22.42 4.25
N ASN A 273 -38.85 23.00 3.91
CA ASN A 273 -38.74 24.34 3.34
C ASN A 273 -38.60 24.34 1.80
N GLY A 274 -38.67 23.18 1.15
CA GLY A 274 -38.55 23.07 -0.31
C GLY A 274 -37.24 23.62 -0.87
N LEU A 275 -36.14 23.51 -0.11
CA LEU A 275 -34.84 24.00 -0.55
C LEU A 275 -34.32 23.15 -1.71
N ASN A 276 -33.71 23.79 -2.71
CA ASN A 276 -33.17 23.09 -3.89
C ASN A 276 -31.82 22.42 -3.58
N MET A 277 -31.84 21.51 -2.62
CA MET A 277 -30.67 20.79 -2.11
C MET A 277 -30.99 19.29 -1.99
N GLU A 278 -29.96 18.44 -2.03
CA GLU A 278 -30.06 17.02 -1.74
C GLU A 278 -28.86 16.56 -0.94
N ILE A 279 -29.11 15.67 0.02
CA ILE A 279 -28.07 15.00 0.79
C ILE A 279 -27.94 13.58 0.27
N ILE A 280 -26.71 13.18 -0.01
CA ILE A 280 -26.33 11.80 -0.32
C ILE A 280 -25.29 11.32 0.70
N VAL A 281 -25.55 10.18 1.32
CA VAL A 281 -24.56 9.47 2.14
C VAL A 281 -23.83 8.45 1.27
N ILE A 282 -22.54 8.69 1.02
CA ILE A 282 -21.63 7.74 0.36
C ILE A 282 -21.08 6.84 1.46
N GLY A 283 -21.86 5.81 1.81
CA GLY A 283 -21.70 4.98 2.99
C GLY A 283 -23.05 4.52 3.53
N ASN A 284 -23.09 4.05 4.78
CA ASN A 284 -24.34 3.65 5.43
C ASN A 284 -24.89 4.75 6.35
N ILE A 285 -26.21 4.87 6.45
CA ILE A 285 -26.87 5.68 7.49
C ILE A 285 -28.05 4.88 8.06
N TYR A 286 -28.12 4.77 9.37
CA TYR A 286 -29.15 3.98 10.05
C TYR A 286 -30.43 4.77 10.21
N HIS A 287 -31.60 4.19 9.95
CA HIS A 287 -32.90 4.77 10.35
C HIS A 287 -33.28 6.15 9.76
N CYS A 288 -32.75 6.55 8.61
CA CYS A 288 -33.10 7.82 7.95
C CYS A 288 -33.49 7.62 6.48
N SER A 289 -34.38 8.49 6.00
CA SER A 289 -34.84 8.54 4.60
C SER A 289 -33.85 9.24 3.65
N VAL A 290 -32.69 9.68 4.15
CA VAL A 290 -31.62 10.24 3.33
C VAL A 290 -31.11 9.17 2.36
N LYS A 291 -30.95 9.58 1.10
CA LYS A 291 -30.41 8.73 0.04
C LYS A 291 -29.00 8.27 0.45
N ASN A 292 -28.72 6.98 0.30
CA ASN A 292 -27.40 6.43 0.64
C ASN A 292 -26.96 5.35 -0.36
N ARG A 293 -25.65 5.18 -0.49
CA ARG A 293 -25.03 4.09 -1.26
C ARG A 293 -23.66 3.77 -0.67
N SER A 294 -23.50 2.54 -0.19
CA SER A 294 -22.25 2.03 0.39
C SER A 294 -21.26 1.62 -0.71
N TYR A 295 -19.97 1.60 -0.37
CA TYR A 295 -18.89 1.20 -1.26
C TYR A 295 -17.96 0.20 -0.57
N LYS A 296 -17.40 -0.73 -1.34
CA LYS A 296 -16.41 -1.73 -0.88
C LYS A 296 -15.01 -1.47 -1.43
N SER A 297 -14.87 -0.58 -2.42
CA SER A 297 -13.60 -0.22 -3.06
C SER A 297 -13.56 1.26 -3.44
N ILE A 298 -12.37 1.79 -3.74
CA ILE A 298 -12.21 3.15 -4.27
C ILE A 298 -12.80 3.31 -5.66
N SER A 299 -12.80 2.24 -6.47
CA SER A 299 -13.50 2.26 -7.76
C SER A 299 -15.00 2.50 -7.57
N GLU A 300 -15.64 1.77 -6.65
CA GLU A 300 -17.05 1.98 -6.32
C GLU A 300 -17.31 3.37 -5.71
N PHE A 301 -16.44 3.83 -4.82
CA PHE A 301 -16.52 5.20 -4.28
C PHE A 301 -16.48 6.26 -5.40
N ASN A 302 -15.57 6.11 -6.36
CA ASN A 302 -15.44 7.00 -7.51
C ASN A 302 -16.67 6.94 -8.42
N GLU A 303 -17.25 5.76 -8.65
CA GLU A 303 -18.51 5.60 -9.40
C GLU A 303 -19.65 6.37 -8.75
N ILE A 304 -19.76 6.31 -7.41
CA ILE A 304 -20.77 7.08 -6.67
C ILE A 304 -20.50 8.58 -6.81
N LEU A 305 -19.25 9.04 -6.68
CA LEU A 305 -18.95 10.46 -6.91
C LEU A 305 -19.36 10.92 -8.31
N ILE A 306 -19.09 10.13 -9.35
CA ILE A 306 -19.45 10.41 -10.75
C ILE A 306 -20.96 10.43 -10.96
N GLU A 307 -21.69 9.49 -10.34
CA GLU A 307 -23.15 9.41 -10.43
C GLU A 307 -23.82 10.63 -9.78
N TYR A 308 -23.38 11.00 -8.57
CA TYR A 308 -24.08 11.99 -7.75
C TYR A 308 -23.57 13.42 -7.91
N LYS A 309 -22.36 13.61 -8.43
CA LYS A 309 -21.77 14.92 -8.72
C LYS A 309 -21.90 15.91 -7.53
N PRO A 310 -21.33 15.59 -6.35
CA PRO A 310 -21.45 16.44 -5.17
C PRO A 310 -20.78 17.80 -5.37
N HIS A 311 -21.33 18.83 -4.71
CA HIS A 311 -20.83 20.20 -4.76
C HIS A 311 -19.99 20.59 -3.55
N LEU A 312 -20.13 19.82 -2.47
CA LEU A 312 -19.37 19.94 -1.22
C LEU A 312 -19.52 18.67 -0.39
N ILE A 313 -18.67 18.53 0.61
CA ILE A 313 -18.75 17.50 1.64
C ILE A 313 -19.24 18.12 2.96
N LEU A 314 -20.15 17.42 3.63
CA LEU A 314 -20.52 17.68 5.02
C LEU A 314 -19.81 16.66 5.92
N GLU A 315 -18.88 17.13 6.74
CA GLU A 315 -18.27 16.37 7.82
C GLU A 315 -19.11 16.53 9.09
N ALA A 316 -19.97 15.54 9.35
CA ALA A 316 -20.94 15.60 10.45
C ALA A 316 -20.42 14.92 11.74
N SER A 317 -19.24 14.31 11.73
CA SER A 317 -18.76 13.54 12.88
C SER A 317 -18.57 14.42 14.11
N LEU A 318 -19.20 14.02 15.23
CA LEU A 318 -19.03 14.64 16.54
C LEU A 318 -17.97 13.91 17.37
N CYS A 319 -17.43 12.81 16.85
CA CYS A 319 -16.47 11.96 17.51
C CYS A 319 -15.04 12.44 17.29
N GLN A 320 -14.23 12.36 18.35
CA GLN A 320 -12.78 12.54 18.22
C GLN A 320 -12.14 11.25 17.72
N GLU A 321 -12.08 11.10 16.40
CA GLU A 321 -11.27 10.06 15.78
C GLU A 321 -9.79 10.45 15.88
N THR A 322 -8.92 9.50 16.26
CA THR A 322 -7.47 9.70 16.23
C THR A 322 -6.93 9.77 14.79
N TYR A 323 -7.67 9.17 13.85
CA TYR A 323 -7.46 9.25 12.41
C TYR A 323 -8.76 8.90 11.67
N SER A 324 -9.01 9.57 10.54
CA SER A 324 -10.20 9.34 9.72
C SER A 324 -9.82 9.12 8.26
N TYR A 325 -10.11 7.93 7.75
CA TYR A 325 -9.95 7.61 6.32
C TYR A 325 -10.99 8.35 5.47
N THR A 326 -12.19 8.58 5.99
CA THR A 326 -13.23 9.33 5.28
C THR A 326 -12.85 10.80 5.12
N ALA A 327 -12.17 11.40 6.10
CA ALA A 327 -11.59 12.73 5.95
C ALA A 327 -10.51 12.77 4.86
N SER A 328 -9.68 11.73 4.72
CA SER A 328 -8.73 11.62 3.61
C SER A 328 -9.44 11.64 2.27
N LEU A 329 -10.47 10.80 2.11
CA LEU A 329 -11.27 10.75 0.89
C LEU A 329 -11.93 12.10 0.59
N ALA A 330 -12.53 12.75 1.59
CA ALA A 330 -13.15 14.06 1.46
C ALA A 330 -12.16 15.10 0.91
N MET A 331 -10.96 15.19 1.49
CA MET A 331 -9.92 16.12 1.02
C MET A 331 -9.45 15.80 -0.41
N LEU A 332 -9.33 14.52 -0.76
CA LEU A 332 -8.89 14.10 -2.10
C LEU A 332 -9.93 14.36 -3.19
N THR A 333 -11.20 14.56 -2.84
CA THR A 333 -12.21 15.05 -3.81
C THR A 333 -11.99 16.52 -4.21
N GLN A 334 -11.16 17.25 -3.46
CA GLN A 334 -10.93 18.68 -3.60
C GLN A 334 -12.18 19.56 -3.47
N LEU A 335 -13.25 19.00 -2.89
CA LEU A 335 -14.47 19.73 -2.59
C LEU A 335 -14.32 20.57 -1.31
N PRO A 336 -15.06 21.69 -1.20
CA PRO A 336 -15.28 22.38 0.07
C PRO A 336 -15.81 21.41 1.13
N ILE A 337 -15.31 21.53 2.36
CA ILE A 337 -15.77 20.71 3.50
C ILE A 337 -16.42 21.65 4.51
N VAL A 338 -17.71 21.41 4.77
CA VAL A 338 -18.47 22.10 5.82
C VAL A 338 -18.50 21.17 7.04
N SER A 339 -18.08 21.65 8.20
CA SER A 339 -17.93 20.85 9.42
C SER A 339 -18.50 21.58 10.63
N TYR A 340 -19.01 20.83 11.59
CA TYR A 340 -19.41 21.43 12.87
C TYR A 340 -18.18 21.98 13.61
N TYR A 341 -18.29 23.18 14.17
CA TYR A 341 -17.24 23.77 15.00
C TYR A 341 -17.19 23.07 16.36
N LEU A 342 -16.05 22.49 16.68
CA LEU A 342 -15.79 21.90 17.98
C LEU A 342 -14.69 22.73 18.64
N ASP A 343 -14.98 23.27 19.84
CA ASP A 343 -14.01 24.02 20.64
C ASP A 343 -12.99 23.08 21.31
N TYR A 344 -12.29 22.31 20.49
CA TYR A 344 -11.23 21.39 20.88
C TYR A 344 -10.38 21.02 19.67
N LYS A 345 -9.05 21.08 19.81
CA LYS A 345 -8.12 20.68 18.76
C LYS A 345 -7.88 19.18 18.81
N TYR A 346 -8.45 18.44 17.86
CA TYR A 346 -8.21 17.01 17.66
C TYR A 346 -7.73 16.73 16.23
N ALA A 347 -7.34 15.47 15.95
CA ALA A 347 -6.65 15.10 14.72
C ALA A 347 -7.41 15.47 13.43
N ILE A 348 -8.74 15.32 13.40
CA ILE A 348 -9.52 15.55 12.17
C ILE A 348 -9.56 17.04 11.84
N ILE A 349 -9.93 17.90 12.79
CA ILE A 349 -9.95 19.36 12.57
C ILE A 349 -8.56 19.88 12.22
N ASN A 350 -7.48 19.39 12.85
CA ASN A 350 -6.12 19.75 12.46
C ASN A 350 -5.85 19.44 10.97
N ARG A 351 -6.18 18.22 10.52
CA ARG A 351 -5.98 17.81 9.13
C ARG A 351 -6.84 18.61 8.16
N LEU A 352 -8.11 18.82 8.49
CA LEU A 352 -9.03 19.59 7.66
C LEU A 352 -8.65 21.08 7.60
N THR A 353 -8.03 21.63 8.65
CA THR A 353 -7.52 23.01 8.63
C THR A 353 -6.35 23.16 7.66
N GLU A 354 -5.45 22.16 7.59
CA GLU A 354 -4.32 22.15 6.65
C GLU A 354 -4.77 22.02 5.17
N TYR A 355 -5.97 21.49 4.92
CA TYR A 355 -6.53 21.33 3.57
C TYR A 355 -6.93 22.66 2.90
N GLY A 356 -7.23 23.70 3.69
CA GLY A 356 -7.46 25.05 3.16
C GLY A 356 -8.84 25.32 2.52
N LYS A 357 -9.76 24.34 2.49
CA LYS A 357 -11.17 24.52 2.09
C LYS A 357 -12.16 24.03 3.16
N LEU A 358 -11.81 24.19 4.43
CA LEU A 358 -12.68 23.88 5.57
C LEU A 358 -13.49 25.13 5.97
N TYR A 359 -14.78 24.95 6.21
CA TYR A 359 -15.69 25.98 6.71
C TYR A 359 -16.48 25.44 7.90
N CYS A 360 -16.37 26.11 9.05
CA CYS A 360 -16.99 25.64 10.28
C CYS A 360 -18.31 26.37 10.58
N PHE A 361 -19.29 25.67 11.13
CA PHE A 361 -20.57 26.23 11.56
C PHE A 361 -20.92 25.85 13.01
N HIS A 362 -21.75 26.67 13.65
CA HIS A 362 -22.30 26.42 14.99
C HIS A 362 -23.80 26.11 14.94
N THR A 363 -24.49 26.60 13.91
CA THR A 363 -25.95 26.48 13.78
C THR A 363 -26.35 25.87 12.43
N MET A 364 -27.60 25.40 12.34
CA MET A 364 -28.16 24.87 11.10
C MET A 364 -28.22 25.95 10.00
N GLU A 365 -28.55 27.19 10.37
CA GLU A 365 -28.63 28.32 9.45
C GLU A 365 -27.24 28.68 8.88
N GLU A 366 -26.22 28.74 9.74
CA GLU A 366 -24.84 28.92 9.30
C GLU A 366 -24.40 27.82 8.35
N CYS A 367 -24.73 26.56 8.66
CA CYS A 367 -24.42 25.42 7.79
C CYS A 367 -25.03 25.61 6.39
N LEU A 368 -26.32 25.93 6.30
CA LEU A 368 -27.01 26.16 5.03
C LEU A 368 -26.44 27.36 4.26
N ASN A 369 -26.06 28.42 4.96
CA ASN A 369 -25.43 29.59 4.33
C ASN A 369 -24.06 29.23 3.74
N LEU A 370 -23.21 28.53 4.50
CA LEU A 370 -21.90 28.07 4.02
C LEU A 370 -22.03 27.10 2.84
N ILE A 371 -23.02 26.21 2.87
CA ILE A 371 -23.36 25.32 1.75
C ILE A 371 -23.63 26.12 0.48
N ASN A 372 -24.43 27.18 0.57
CA ASN A 372 -24.76 28.02 -0.58
C ASN A 372 -23.57 28.83 -1.11
N ILE A 373 -22.77 29.41 -0.21
CA ILE A 373 -21.64 30.27 -0.56
C ILE A 373 -20.48 29.48 -1.16
N HIS A 374 -20.15 28.33 -0.57
CA HIS A 374 -18.91 27.64 -0.87
C HIS A 374 -19.03 26.49 -1.87
N LYS A 375 -20.24 26.13 -2.32
CA LYS A 375 -20.44 25.07 -3.33
C LYS A 375 -19.50 25.21 -4.53
N GLN A 376 -18.96 24.09 -4.99
CA GLN A 376 -18.02 24.03 -6.10
C GLN A 376 -18.64 23.23 -7.27
N PRO A 377 -18.49 23.67 -8.53
CA PRO A 377 -19.09 22.99 -9.68
C PRO A 377 -18.20 21.86 -10.24
N TYR A 378 -17.26 21.33 -9.45
CA TYR A 378 -16.38 20.24 -9.88
C TYR A 378 -15.84 19.48 -8.68
N PHE A 379 -15.40 18.25 -8.91
CA PHE A 379 -14.70 17.42 -7.92
C PHE A 379 -13.65 16.56 -8.61
N TYR A 380 -12.83 15.88 -7.81
CA TYR A 380 -11.87 14.89 -8.29
C TYR A 380 -12.23 13.50 -7.76
N THR A 381 -11.99 12.47 -8.57
CA THR A 381 -11.96 11.09 -8.09
C THR A 381 -10.64 10.80 -7.36
N VAL A 382 -10.59 9.68 -6.63
CA VAL A 382 -9.43 9.25 -5.85
C VAL A 382 -8.64 8.17 -6.61
N GLU A 383 -7.32 8.25 -6.60
CA GLU A 383 -6.46 7.20 -7.17
C GLU A 383 -6.56 5.92 -6.30
N PRO A 384 -6.82 4.74 -6.88
CA PRO A 384 -7.00 3.49 -6.12
C PRO A 384 -5.65 2.88 -5.69
N GLU A 385 -4.73 3.69 -5.15
CA GLU A 385 -3.42 3.27 -4.67
C GLU A 385 -3.22 3.72 -3.21
N ILE A 386 -2.90 2.77 -2.33
CA ILE A 386 -2.55 3.03 -0.93
C ILE A 386 -1.06 3.32 -0.84
N TYR A 387 -0.72 4.47 -0.27
CA TYR A 387 0.64 4.93 -0.12
C TYR A 387 1.18 4.58 1.25
N PHE A 388 2.44 4.15 1.30
CA PHE A 388 3.13 3.81 2.53
C PHE A 388 4.40 4.66 2.60
N ASN A 389 4.63 5.33 3.73
CA ASN A 389 5.89 6.01 3.96
C ASN A 389 6.99 5.02 4.37
N SER A 390 8.24 5.52 4.39
CA SER A 390 9.42 4.71 4.70
C SER A 390 9.44 4.15 6.13
N PHE A 391 8.70 4.76 7.06
CA PHE A 391 8.60 4.25 8.42
C PHE A 391 7.99 2.84 8.45
N TRP A 392 6.93 2.59 7.68
CA TRP A 392 6.28 1.28 7.67
C TRP A 392 7.15 0.19 7.06
N ASP A 393 7.91 0.52 6.01
CA ASP A 393 8.88 -0.39 5.43
C ASP A 393 9.97 -0.72 6.45
N ASN A 394 10.53 0.30 7.09
CA ASN A 394 11.52 0.09 8.15
C ASN A 394 10.92 -0.72 9.30
N TYR A 395 9.71 -0.44 9.76
CA TYR A 395 9.13 -1.14 10.89
C TYR A 395 8.78 -2.59 10.55
N PHE A 396 8.06 -2.90 9.47
CA PHE A 396 7.61 -4.27 9.21
C PHE A 396 8.61 -5.14 8.46
N LEU A 397 9.70 -4.55 7.91
CA LEU A 397 10.78 -5.31 7.30
C LEU A 397 12.05 -5.37 8.18
N THR A 398 12.10 -4.66 9.33
CA THR A 398 13.24 -4.75 10.25
C THR A 398 13.28 -6.10 10.94
N GLY A 399 14.28 -6.90 10.54
CA GLY A 399 14.45 -8.31 10.88
C GLY A 399 15.00 -9.07 9.69
N ASN A 400 14.57 -8.69 8.48
CA ASN A 400 15.31 -8.98 7.26
C ASN A 400 16.48 -8.00 7.18
N LYS A 401 17.61 -8.32 7.85
CA LYS A 401 18.90 -7.79 7.38
C LYS A 401 18.91 -8.02 5.87
N LYS A 402 18.94 -6.94 5.09
CA LYS A 402 19.17 -7.07 3.65
C LYS A 402 20.33 -8.03 3.49
N ILE A 403 20.15 -9.08 2.69
CA ILE A 403 21.12 -10.16 2.61
C ILE A 403 22.40 -9.56 2.04
N SER A 404 23.46 -9.55 2.86
CA SER A 404 24.78 -9.16 2.41
C SER A 404 25.40 -10.34 1.66
N LEU A 405 25.46 -10.26 0.34
CA LEU A 405 25.99 -11.37 -0.47
C LEU A 405 27.51 -11.33 -0.60
N ASN A 406 28.12 -10.13 -0.66
CA ASN A 406 29.56 -9.96 -0.92
C ASN A 406 30.04 -10.74 -2.16
N LYS A 407 29.19 -10.75 -3.21
CA LYS A 407 29.38 -11.49 -4.47
C LYS A 407 29.05 -10.63 -5.68
N ASN A 408 29.52 -11.03 -6.85
CA ASN A 408 29.08 -10.49 -8.14
C ASN A 408 27.72 -11.10 -8.48
N ILE A 409 26.68 -10.30 -8.71
CA ILE A 409 25.38 -10.83 -9.12
C ILE A 409 25.32 -10.91 -10.63
N VAL A 410 24.90 -12.07 -11.15
CA VAL A 410 24.58 -12.25 -12.57
C VAL A 410 23.10 -12.59 -12.67
N MET A 411 22.30 -11.61 -13.07
CA MET A 411 20.89 -11.79 -13.37
C MET A 411 20.75 -12.36 -14.78
N MET A 412 20.24 -13.58 -14.87
CA MET A 412 20.02 -14.29 -16.11
C MET A 412 18.53 -14.35 -16.45
N THR A 413 18.12 -13.69 -17.54
CA THR A 413 16.73 -13.76 -18.05
C THR A 413 16.62 -14.83 -19.13
N SER A 414 15.61 -15.70 -19.03
CA SER A 414 15.34 -16.74 -20.01
C SER A 414 13.85 -17.01 -20.22
N LYS A 415 13.56 -17.68 -21.34
CA LYS A 415 12.24 -18.24 -21.67
C LYS A 415 12.50 -19.51 -22.46
N ILE A 416 12.71 -20.63 -21.78
CA ILE A 416 13.12 -21.89 -22.43
C ILE A 416 11.99 -22.47 -23.27
N ILE A 417 10.76 -22.49 -22.76
CA ILE A 417 9.57 -22.92 -23.50
C ILE A 417 8.86 -21.67 -24.02
N VAL A 418 8.84 -21.50 -25.33
CA VAL A 418 8.22 -20.35 -26.00
C VAL A 418 6.84 -20.71 -26.55
N SER A 419 5.97 -19.71 -26.70
CA SER A 419 4.71 -19.87 -27.41
C SER A 419 4.92 -19.91 -28.93
N ASP A 420 3.91 -20.39 -29.66
CA ASP A 420 3.89 -20.39 -31.12
C ASP A 420 3.52 -19.02 -31.73
N LYS A 421 3.15 -18.03 -30.90
CA LYS A 421 2.76 -16.70 -31.36
C LYS A 421 3.98 -15.92 -31.86
N PRO A 422 3.99 -15.43 -33.11
CA PRO A 422 5.13 -14.72 -33.69
C PRO A 422 5.41 -13.37 -33.01
N PHE A 423 6.56 -12.77 -33.34
CA PHE A 423 6.82 -11.36 -33.04
C PHE A 423 6.42 -10.50 -34.23
N SER A 424 6.27 -9.18 -34.03
CA SER A 424 5.84 -8.25 -35.08
C SER A 424 6.73 -8.24 -36.33
N TYR A 425 7.99 -8.65 -36.19
CA TYR A 425 9.00 -8.61 -37.26
C TYR A 425 9.42 -9.99 -37.78
N ILE A 426 8.87 -11.09 -37.24
CA ILE A 426 9.24 -12.46 -37.66
C ILE A 426 8.13 -13.48 -37.40
N ASN A 427 7.88 -14.37 -38.36
CA ASN A 427 6.77 -15.33 -38.35
C ASN A 427 6.90 -16.50 -37.34
N TYR A 428 7.90 -16.48 -36.46
CA TYR A 428 8.11 -17.47 -35.41
C TYR A 428 8.75 -16.81 -34.18
N ARG A 429 8.45 -17.30 -32.97
CA ARG A 429 9.02 -16.76 -31.72
C ARG A 429 10.47 -17.18 -31.46
N SER A 430 10.83 -18.39 -31.91
CA SER A 430 12.16 -18.97 -31.74
C SER A 430 12.51 -19.86 -32.93
N SER A 431 13.75 -19.77 -33.40
CA SER A 431 14.33 -20.74 -34.35
C SER A 431 14.91 -21.97 -33.65
N TYR A 432 14.97 -21.96 -32.31
CA TYR A 432 15.51 -23.02 -31.48
C TYR A 432 14.40 -23.80 -30.80
N THR A 433 14.58 -25.11 -30.67
CA THR A 433 13.70 -26.00 -29.92
C THR A 433 13.82 -25.75 -28.41
N THR A 434 12.88 -26.29 -27.65
CA THR A 434 12.91 -26.25 -26.17
C THR A 434 14.20 -26.87 -25.63
N GLU A 435 14.63 -27.99 -26.19
CA GLU A 435 15.82 -28.75 -25.79
C GLU A 435 17.10 -27.96 -26.10
N GLU A 436 17.16 -27.33 -27.28
CA GLU A 436 18.29 -26.46 -27.64
C GLU A 436 18.37 -25.24 -26.71
N ARG A 437 17.25 -24.60 -26.39
CA ARG A 437 17.21 -23.45 -25.47
C ARG A 437 17.60 -23.85 -24.05
N PHE A 438 17.15 -25.02 -23.60
CA PHE A 438 17.53 -25.59 -22.30
C PHE A 438 19.04 -25.83 -22.23
N ALA A 439 19.62 -26.48 -23.25
CA ALA A 439 21.06 -26.70 -23.33
C ALA A 439 21.86 -25.38 -23.37
N GLN A 440 21.42 -24.40 -24.17
CA GLN A 440 22.03 -23.08 -24.24
C GLN A 440 22.01 -22.36 -22.89
N THR A 441 20.90 -22.43 -22.14
CA THR A 441 20.83 -21.83 -20.80
C THR A 441 21.81 -22.48 -19.83
N LEU A 442 21.98 -23.81 -19.88
CA LEU A 442 23.00 -24.49 -19.08
C LEU A 442 24.43 -24.09 -19.47
N GLU A 443 24.71 -23.93 -20.76
CA GLU A 443 26.00 -23.43 -21.23
C GLU A 443 26.26 -21.98 -20.80
N SER A 444 25.23 -21.11 -20.82
CA SER A 444 25.30 -19.75 -20.29
C SER A 444 25.66 -19.74 -18.80
N ILE A 445 25.02 -20.60 -18.01
CA ILE A 445 25.33 -20.75 -16.57
C ILE A 445 26.78 -21.21 -16.38
N LYS A 446 27.21 -22.23 -17.13
CA LYS A 446 28.56 -22.78 -17.04
C LYS A 446 29.64 -21.75 -17.39
N SER A 447 29.50 -21.05 -18.51
CA SER A 447 30.45 -20.00 -18.93
C SER A 447 30.50 -18.84 -17.94
N THR A 448 29.34 -18.47 -17.36
CA THR A 448 29.29 -17.46 -16.29
C THR A 448 30.13 -17.83 -15.08
N ARG A 449 30.04 -19.08 -14.61
CA ARG A 449 30.84 -19.58 -13.48
C ARG A 449 32.33 -19.58 -13.77
N GLN A 450 32.71 -19.85 -15.02
CA GLN A 450 34.10 -19.90 -15.45
C GLN A 450 34.74 -18.51 -15.58
N SER A 451 33.95 -17.52 -16.01
CA SER A 451 34.48 -16.21 -16.41
C SER A 451 34.24 -15.09 -15.40
N ILE A 452 33.21 -15.18 -14.55
CA ILE A 452 32.91 -14.18 -13.50
C ILE A 452 33.25 -14.76 -12.13
N PRO A 453 34.33 -14.29 -11.47
CA PRO A 453 34.75 -14.80 -10.18
C PRO A 453 33.72 -14.47 -9.10
N ASN A 454 33.60 -15.35 -8.11
CA ASN A 454 32.70 -15.16 -6.96
C ASN A 454 31.28 -14.74 -7.36
N SER A 455 30.75 -15.37 -8.42
CA SER A 455 29.43 -15.06 -8.97
C SER A 455 28.30 -15.66 -8.13
N PHE A 456 27.19 -14.94 -8.05
CA PHE A 456 25.89 -15.37 -7.58
C PHE A 456 24.91 -15.29 -8.77
N ILE A 457 24.54 -16.44 -9.33
CA ILE A 457 23.70 -16.52 -10.53
C ILE A 457 22.23 -16.62 -10.10
N VAL A 458 21.44 -15.64 -10.55
CA VAL A 458 19.99 -15.62 -10.41
C VAL A 458 19.39 -15.91 -11.78
N LEU A 459 18.82 -17.09 -11.98
CA LEU A 459 18.10 -17.42 -13.20
C LEU A 459 16.61 -17.13 -13.01
N PHE A 460 16.04 -16.34 -13.91
CA PHE A 460 14.61 -16.08 -14.00
C PHE A 460 14.06 -16.70 -15.29
N ASP A 461 13.03 -17.54 -15.17
CA ASP A 461 12.30 -18.11 -16.30
C ASP A 461 10.84 -18.39 -15.93
N ASN A 462 9.89 -18.08 -16.81
CA ASN A 462 8.45 -18.29 -16.58
C ASN A 462 7.85 -19.42 -17.45
N SER A 463 8.65 -20.41 -17.81
CA SER A 463 8.21 -21.63 -18.49
C SER A 463 7.66 -22.65 -17.48
N VAL A 464 6.72 -23.48 -17.93
CA VAL A 464 6.21 -24.62 -17.17
C VAL A 464 7.11 -25.83 -17.44
N PHE A 465 8.02 -26.11 -16.51
CA PHE A 465 8.96 -27.23 -16.64
C PHE A 465 8.39 -28.51 -16.04
N ASP A 466 8.86 -29.66 -16.55
CA ASP A 466 8.83 -30.90 -15.80
C ASP A 466 9.80 -30.84 -14.60
N ASP A 467 9.61 -31.77 -13.65
CA ASP A 467 10.39 -31.79 -12.41
C ASP A 467 11.89 -31.97 -12.64
N ASP A 468 12.28 -32.73 -13.67
CA ASP A 468 13.69 -32.97 -14.00
C ASP A 468 14.40 -31.72 -14.52
N LYS A 469 13.82 -31.02 -15.51
CA LYS A 469 14.36 -29.76 -16.03
C LYS A 469 14.42 -28.70 -14.93
N LYS A 470 13.36 -28.59 -14.12
CA LYS A 470 13.32 -27.66 -12.99
C LYS A 470 14.42 -27.94 -11.97
N ARG A 471 14.60 -29.22 -11.61
CA ARG A 471 15.64 -29.65 -10.68
C ARG A 471 17.04 -29.35 -11.22
N ILE A 472 17.32 -29.71 -12.48
CA ILE A 472 18.63 -29.45 -13.12
C ILE A 472 18.96 -27.94 -13.11
N LEU A 473 18.00 -27.08 -13.48
CA LEU A 473 18.23 -25.63 -13.45
C LEU A 473 18.50 -25.14 -12.03
N THR A 474 17.72 -25.60 -11.06
CA THR A 474 17.86 -25.24 -9.63
C THR A 474 19.23 -25.63 -9.09
N GLU A 475 19.73 -26.81 -9.43
CA GLU A 475 21.02 -27.34 -8.96
C GLU A 475 22.24 -26.59 -9.55
N ASN A 476 22.09 -25.91 -10.70
CA ASN A 476 23.19 -25.25 -11.40
C ASN A 476 23.33 -23.74 -11.10
N VAL A 477 22.37 -23.13 -10.41
CA VAL A 477 22.36 -21.69 -10.09
C VAL A 477 22.26 -21.46 -8.58
N ASP A 478 22.57 -20.25 -8.11
CA ASP A 478 22.40 -19.94 -6.67
C ASP A 478 20.93 -19.65 -6.33
N LYS A 479 20.19 -19.07 -7.27
CA LYS A 479 18.76 -18.80 -7.13
C LYS A 479 18.04 -19.02 -8.44
N PHE A 480 17.12 -19.97 -8.47
CA PHE A 480 16.16 -20.12 -9.56
C PHE A 480 14.82 -19.50 -9.17
N ILE A 481 14.33 -18.57 -9.98
CA ILE A 481 13.02 -17.93 -9.84
C ILE A 481 12.17 -18.38 -11.02
N ASN A 482 11.17 -19.22 -10.72
CA ASN A 482 10.27 -19.77 -11.71
C ASN A 482 8.82 -19.40 -11.39
N VAL A 483 8.32 -18.38 -12.07
CA VAL A 483 6.96 -17.83 -11.88
C VAL A 483 6.12 -18.25 -13.07
N THR A 484 5.14 -19.12 -12.87
CA THR A 484 4.35 -19.70 -13.98
C THR A 484 2.91 -19.18 -14.02
N ASP A 485 2.43 -18.56 -12.95
CA ASP A 485 1.05 -18.16 -12.70
C ASP A 485 0.81 -16.64 -12.81
N ASP A 486 1.81 -15.87 -13.23
CA ASP A 486 1.71 -14.42 -13.41
C ASP A 486 1.13 -14.07 -14.80
N VAL A 487 -0.10 -13.55 -14.80
CA VAL A 487 -0.88 -13.26 -16.02
C VAL A 487 -0.18 -12.23 -16.91
N ASP A 488 0.32 -11.14 -16.34
CA ASP A 488 0.98 -10.08 -17.11
C ASP A 488 2.33 -10.55 -17.67
N LEU A 489 3.12 -11.25 -16.86
CA LEU A 489 4.39 -11.83 -17.30
C LEU A 489 4.17 -12.81 -18.45
N ASN A 490 3.16 -13.67 -18.33
CA ASN A 490 2.81 -14.61 -19.37
C ASN A 490 2.29 -13.91 -20.63
N TYR A 491 1.50 -12.84 -20.50
CA TYR A 491 1.10 -12.01 -21.64
C TYR A 491 2.33 -11.45 -22.37
N TYR A 492 3.25 -10.79 -21.66
CA TYR A 492 4.42 -10.19 -22.32
C TYR A 492 5.35 -11.23 -22.96
N THR A 493 5.49 -12.41 -22.36
CA THR A 493 6.43 -13.44 -22.81
C THR A 493 5.85 -14.43 -23.81
N ASN A 494 4.53 -14.59 -23.87
CA ASN A 494 3.85 -15.54 -24.76
C ASN A 494 3.01 -14.84 -25.83
N ASP A 495 2.38 -13.70 -25.53
CA ASP A 495 1.33 -13.13 -26.39
C ASP A 495 1.73 -11.80 -27.03
N CYS A 496 2.51 -10.97 -26.32
CA CYS A 496 2.93 -9.67 -26.82
C CYS A 496 3.85 -9.81 -28.03
N GLU A 497 3.53 -9.08 -29.10
CA GLU A 497 4.33 -9.02 -30.33
C GLU A 497 5.63 -8.22 -30.15
N CYS A 498 5.67 -7.34 -29.15
CA CYS A 498 6.85 -6.56 -28.80
C CYS A 498 7.72 -7.30 -27.78
N LYS A 499 8.87 -7.80 -28.25
CA LYS A 499 9.82 -8.56 -27.43
C LYS A 499 10.41 -7.77 -26.26
N ALA A 500 10.49 -6.44 -26.37
CA ALA A 500 11.15 -5.60 -25.36
C ALA A 500 10.53 -5.75 -23.97
N PHE A 501 9.20 -5.73 -23.90
CA PHE A 501 8.49 -5.82 -22.62
C PHE A 501 8.67 -7.17 -21.93
N ALA A 502 8.86 -8.25 -22.69
CA ALA A 502 9.14 -9.57 -22.10
C ALA A 502 10.41 -9.53 -21.24
N ASP A 503 11.53 -9.03 -21.79
CA ASP A 503 12.80 -8.95 -21.05
C ASP A 503 12.71 -7.95 -19.90
N ILE A 504 12.14 -6.76 -20.12
CA ILE A 504 11.96 -5.75 -19.08
C ILE A 504 11.14 -6.29 -17.90
N TYR A 505 10.02 -6.95 -18.18
CA TYR A 505 9.13 -7.46 -17.14
C TYR A 505 9.77 -8.60 -16.34
N GLN A 506 10.54 -9.49 -17.00
CA GLN A 506 11.33 -10.51 -16.31
C GLN A 506 12.37 -9.89 -15.36
N GLN A 507 13.04 -8.82 -15.76
CA GLN A 507 13.99 -8.10 -14.90
C GLN A 507 13.30 -7.49 -13.68
N ILE A 508 12.13 -6.86 -13.85
CA ILE A 508 11.31 -6.32 -12.75
C ILE A 508 10.94 -7.43 -11.76
N LYS A 509 10.50 -8.59 -12.27
CA LYS A 509 10.15 -9.72 -11.41
C LYS A 509 11.37 -10.28 -10.68
N CYS A 510 12.53 -10.36 -11.32
CA CYS A 510 13.77 -10.71 -10.61
C CYS A 510 14.07 -9.74 -9.46
N PHE A 511 13.82 -8.44 -9.64
CA PHE A 511 13.94 -7.46 -8.56
C PHE A 511 12.92 -7.71 -7.44
N ASP A 512 11.65 -7.90 -7.80
CA ASP A 512 10.57 -8.05 -6.84
C ASP A 512 10.66 -9.35 -6.03
N TYR A 513 11.15 -10.44 -6.62
CA TYR A 513 11.29 -11.75 -5.96
C TYR A 513 12.63 -11.95 -5.25
N PHE A 514 13.67 -11.17 -5.57
CA PHE A 514 14.99 -11.39 -5.01
C PHE A 514 15.76 -10.11 -4.70
N LEU A 515 16.04 -9.27 -5.70
CA LEU A 515 17.04 -8.20 -5.51
C LEU A 515 16.61 -7.15 -4.47
N LYS A 516 15.32 -6.88 -4.29
CA LYS A 516 14.86 -5.90 -3.30
C LYS A 516 15.22 -6.26 -1.85
N TYR A 517 15.57 -7.53 -1.59
CA TYR A 517 16.02 -8.02 -0.29
C TYR A 517 17.55 -8.04 -0.13
N ILE A 518 18.29 -7.73 -1.19
CA ILE A 518 19.76 -7.72 -1.17
C ILE A 518 20.24 -6.34 -0.74
N ASP A 519 21.29 -6.33 0.08
CA ASP A 519 22.01 -5.09 0.38
C ASP A 519 22.85 -4.72 -0.83
N PHE A 520 22.38 -3.74 -1.61
CA PHE A 520 23.09 -3.30 -2.81
C PHE A 520 24.52 -2.84 -2.52
N SER A 521 24.80 -2.31 -1.32
CA SER A 521 26.16 -1.91 -0.95
C SER A 521 27.12 -3.12 -0.85
N SER A 522 26.58 -4.30 -0.53
CA SER A 522 27.31 -5.58 -0.43
C SER A 522 27.52 -6.28 -1.78
N ILE A 523 26.93 -5.78 -2.86
CA ILE A 523 27.16 -6.34 -4.20
C ILE A 523 28.56 -5.91 -4.65
N GLY A 524 29.31 -6.85 -5.24
CA GLY A 524 30.53 -6.54 -5.99
C GLY A 524 30.16 -5.78 -7.26
N THR A 525 29.85 -6.54 -8.32
CA THR A 525 29.36 -6.05 -9.60
C THR A 525 28.02 -6.70 -9.96
N PHE A 526 27.12 -5.93 -10.58
CA PHE A 526 25.88 -6.47 -11.15
C PHE A 526 26.00 -6.62 -12.66
N PHE A 527 25.71 -7.81 -13.15
CA PHE A 527 25.62 -8.13 -14.58
C PHE A 527 24.21 -8.58 -14.93
N LYS A 528 23.73 -8.17 -16.10
CA LYS A 528 22.60 -8.82 -16.77
C LYS A 528 23.16 -9.65 -17.91
N LEU A 529 22.70 -10.89 -18.05
CA LEU A 529 23.02 -11.78 -19.16
C LEU A 529 21.74 -12.45 -19.65
N SER A 530 21.47 -12.48 -20.95
CA SER A 530 20.36 -13.29 -21.47
C SER A 530 20.81 -14.76 -21.57
N GLY A 531 19.95 -15.70 -21.15
CA GLY A 531 20.27 -17.12 -20.97
C GLY A 531 20.54 -17.95 -22.22
N ARG A 532 20.98 -17.34 -23.32
CA ARG A 532 21.44 -18.02 -24.55
C ARG A 532 22.78 -17.47 -25.07
N TYR A 533 23.43 -16.62 -24.28
CA TYR A 533 24.72 -16.03 -24.60
C TYR A 533 25.78 -16.63 -23.67
N LEU A 534 26.96 -16.89 -24.23
CA LEU A 534 28.09 -17.51 -23.55
C LEU A 534 29.16 -16.46 -23.33
N ILE A 535 29.79 -16.46 -22.16
CA ILE A 535 30.99 -15.65 -21.92
C ILE A 535 32.20 -16.41 -22.50
N ASN A 536 32.95 -15.76 -23.39
CA ASN A 536 34.06 -16.38 -24.13
C ASN A 536 35.44 -15.93 -23.60
N GLU A 537 36.51 -16.40 -24.23
CA GLU A 537 37.90 -16.11 -23.88
C GLU A 537 38.31 -14.64 -24.01
N HIS A 538 37.54 -13.82 -24.73
CA HIS A 538 37.78 -12.38 -24.87
C HIS A 538 37.16 -11.56 -23.72
N PHE A 539 36.37 -12.20 -22.84
CA PHE A 539 35.87 -11.54 -21.64
C PHE A 539 36.99 -11.31 -20.63
N ASN A 540 37.30 -10.04 -20.36
CA ASN A 540 38.25 -9.66 -19.33
C ASN A 540 37.52 -9.04 -18.13
N TYR A 541 37.28 -9.83 -17.07
CA TYR A 541 36.60 -9.37 -15.85
C TYR A 541 37.22 -8.10 -15.25
N SER A 542 38.55 -7.94 -15.30
CA SER A 542 39.23 -6.75 -14.74
C SER A 542 38.77 -5.43 -15.39
N SER A 543 38.30 -5.46 -16.64
CA SER A 543 37.74 -4.28 -17.31
C SER A 543 36.34 -3.89 -16.79
N TYR A 544 35.68 -4.80 -16.08
CA TYR A 544 34.36 -4.59 -15.47
C TYR A 544 34.42 -4.28 -13.97
N GLU A 545 35.57 -4.50 -13.32
CA GLU A 545 35.81 -4.22 -11.90
C GLU A 545 36.03 -2.72 -11.65
N ASN A 546 34.95 -1.96 -11.70
CA ASN A 546 34.92 -0.51 -11.49
C ASN A 546 33.49 -0.07 -11.15
N ASN A 547 33.24 1.24 -11.06
CA ASN A 547 31.91 1.78 -10.80
C ASN A 547 31.21 2.29 -12.08
N ASN A 548 31.64 1.89 -13.28
CA ASN A 548 31.02 2.34 -14.53
C ASN A 548 29.78 1.50 -14.87
N ILE A 549 28.82 2.08 -15.60
CA ILE A 549 27.86 1.30 -16.37
C ILE A 549 28.52 0.98 -17.72
N ILE A 550 28.59 -0.29 -18.11
CA ILE A 550 29.31 -0.72 -19.32
C ILE A 550 28.33 -1.41 -20.28
N MET A 551 28.24 -0.86 -21.50
CA MET A 551 27.47 -1.42 -22.63
C MET A 551 28.29 -1.37 -23.92
N LYS A 552 27.89 -2.17 -24.92
CA LYS A 552 28.40 -2.06 -26.30
C LYS A 552 27.34 -1.42 -27.18
N LYS A 553 27.73 -0.45 -28.00
CA LYS A 553 26.88 0.14 -29.03
C LYS A 553 26.96 -0.71 -30.30
N ASN A 554 25.84 -0.92 -30.98
CA ASN A 554 25.83 -1.52 -32.30
C ASN A 554 25.98 -0.41 -33.36
N HIS A 555 27.18 -0.24 -33.87
CA HIS A 555 27.49 0.80 -34.86
C HIS A 555 26.91 0.52 -36.25
N LEU A 556 26.40 -0.70 -36.51
CA LEU A 556 25.72 -1.03 -37.76
C LEU A 556 24.32 -0.41 -37.85
N VAL A 557 23.72 -0.07 -36.71
CA VAL A 557 22.43 0.64 -36.64
C VAL A 557 22.73 2.13 -36.54
N THR A 558 22.40 2.87 -37.59
CA THR A 558 22.80 4.29 -37.74
C THR A 558 21.65 5.28 -37.57
N ASP A 559 20.40 4.81 -37.66
CA ASP A 559 19.18 5.61 -37.51
C ASP A 559 18.82 5.92 -36.05
N ARG A 560 19.46 5.24 -35.09
CA ARG A 560 19.21 5.38 -33.65
C ARG A 560 20.35 4.84 -32.81
N ASP A 561 20.40 5.27 -31.55
CA ASP A 561 21.34 4.75 -30.56
C ASP A 561 20.91 3.34 -30.11
N TYR A 562 21.52 2.33 -30.71
CA TYR A 562 21.21 0.91 -30.48
C TYR A 562 22.31 0.23 -29.66
N TYR A 563 21.95 -0.43 -28.57
CA TYR A 563 22.91 -1.05 -27.65
C TYR A 563 22.63 -2.54 -27.44
N PHE A 564 23.66 -3.33 -27.22
CA PHE A 564 23.45 -4.74 -26.87
C PHE A 564 22.88 -4.87 -25.45
N THR A 565 21.66 -5.38 -25.34
CA THR A 565 20.99 -5.64 -24.04
C THR A 565 21.08 -7.09 -23.59
N CYS A 566 21.66 -7.97 -24.41
CA CYS A 566 21.92 -9.35 -24.06
C CYS A 566 22.98 -9.48 -22.96
N PHE A 567 23.89 -8.52 -22.84
CA PHE A 567 24.86 -8.43 -21.75
C PHE A 567 25.23 -6.99 -21.45
N TYR A 568 25.18 -6.61 -20.18
CA TYR A 568 25.70 -5.33 -19.71
C TYR A 568 25.98 -5.38 -18.21
N LYS A 569 26.81 -4.43 -17.76
CA LYS A 569 27.22 -4.28 -16.37
C LYS A 569 26.69 -2.97 -15.80
N MET A 570 26.14 -3.02 -14.60
CA MET A 570 25.65 -1.84 -13.88
C MET A 570 26.38 -1.64 -12.57
N ASP A 571 26.49 -0.36 -12.21
CA ASP A 571 26.96 0.02 -10.88
C ASP A 571 25.86 -0.17 -9.83
N LYS A 572 26.26 -0.64 -8.65
CA LYS A 572 25.35 -0.96 -7.55
C LYS A 572 24.58 0.25 -7.01
N THR A 573 25.11 1.47 -7.12
CA THR A 573 24.40 2.69 -6.70
C THR A 573 23.24 3.03 -7.62
N ASN A 574 23.26 2.54 -8.86
CA ASN A 574 22.25 2.84 -9.87
C ASN A 574 21.12 1.78 -9.96
N LEU A 575 21.27 0.63 -9.28
CA LEU A 575 20.33 -0.49 -9.41
C LEU A 575 18.90 -0.15 -9.01
N LEU A 576 18.70 0.57 -7.90
CA LEU A 576 17.34 0.88 -7.44
C LEU A 576 16.62 1.79 -8.44
N ASN A 577 17.28 2.85 -8.89
CA ASN A 577 16.74 3.77 -9.88
C ASN A 577 16.47 3.03 -11.20
N TYR A 578 17.40 2.18 -11.64
CA TYR A 578 17.22 1.35 -12.84
C TYR A 578 15.92 0.55 -12.81
N PHE A 579 15.66 -0.22 -11.74
CA PHE A 579 14.44 -1.04 -11.66
C PHE A 579 13.16 -0.19 -11.50
N ASN A 580 13.25 0.96 -10.84
CA ASN A 580 12.11 1.89 -10.76
C ASN A 580 11.74 2.44 -12.14
N GLU A 581 12.73 2.76 -12.96
CA GLU A 581 12.51 3.23 -14.33
C GLU A 581 11.97 2.13 -15.25
N LEU A 582 12.41 0.88 -15.09
CA LEU A 582 11.78 -0.26 -15.78
C LEU A 582 10.29 -0.37 -15.44
N LYS A 583 9.94 -0.22 -14.15
CA LYS A 583 8.52 -0.21 -13.71
C LYS A 583 7.75 0.96 -14.32
N TYR A 584 8.37 2.13 -14.42
CA TYR A 584 7.79 3.28 -15.11
C TYR A 584 7.53 2.99 -16.60
N ILE A 585 8.48 2.36 -17.30
CA ILE A 585 8.33 1.98 -18.72
C ILE A 585 7.13 1.03 -18.91
N ILE A 586 6.98 0.02 -18.05
CA ILE A 586 5.84 -0.92 -18.13
C ILE A 586 4.50 -0.22 -17.86
N ARG A 587 4.43 0.66 -16.86
CA ARG A 587 3.21 1.46 -16.58
C ARG A 587 2.83 2.39 -17.72
N ASN A 588 3.81 2.80 -18.52
CA ASN A 588 3.64 3.71 -19.66
C ASN A 588 3.94 3.00 -21.00
N ASN A 589 3.64 1.70 -21.10
CA ASN A 589 4.04 0.85 -22.23
C ASN A 589 3.60 1.38 -23.60
N THR A 590 2.46 2.07 -23.69
CA THR A 590 1.94 2.68 -24.93
C THR A 590 2.93 3.67 -25.55
N LYS A 591 3.74 4.36 -24.74
CA LYS A 591 4.79 5.29 -25.21
C LYS A 591 6.00 4.57 -25.82
N TYR A 592 6.23 3.32 -25.44
CA TYR A 592 7.44 2.57 -25.76
C TYR A 592 7.20 1.38 -26.70
N VAL A 593 5.95 1.07 -27.04
CA VAL A 593 5.57 -0.14 -27.80
C VAL A 593 6.25 -0.25 -29.17
N THR A 594 6.63 0.89 -29.76
CA THR A 594 7.31 0.97 -31.06
C THR A 594 8.84 0.97 -30.96
N GLN A 595 9.41 0.89 -29.76
CA GLN A 595 10.85 0.97 -29.54
C GLN A 595 11.45 -0.40 -29.20
N ASP A 596 12.66 -0.64 -29.70
CA ASP A 596 13.42 -1.84 -29.37
C ASP A 596 13.93 -1.79 -27.93
N CYS A 597 14.10 -2.95 -27.30
CA CYS A 597 14.65 -3.05 -25.95
C CYS A 597 16.02 -2.36 -25.85
N GLU A 598 16.80 -2.52 -26.90
CA GLU A 598 18.14 -1.99 -27.13
C GLU A 598 18.19 -0.46 -27.13
N VAL A 599 17.13 0.20 -27.58
CA VAL A 599 16.98 1.65 -27.55
C VAL A 599 16.48 2.09 -26.17
N ILE A 600 15.46 1.40 -25.63
CA ILE A 600 14.84 1.74 -24.34
C ILE A 600 15.89 1.66 -23.21
N ILE A 601 16.52 0.49 -23.03
CA ILE A 601 17.51 0.26 -21.98
C ILE A 601 18.77 1.10 -22.21
N GLY A 602 19.17 1.28 -23.48
CA GLY A 602 20.30 2.13 -23.83
C GLY A 602 20.09 3.58 -23.41
N SER A 603 18.93 4.15 -23.76
CA SER A 603 18.57 5.54 -23.40
C SER A 603 18.52 5.74 -21.88
N LEU A 604 17.99 4.74 -21.16
CA LEU A 604 17.95 4.72 -19.70
C LEU A 604 19.35 4.77 -19.07
N LEU A 605 20.27 3.95 -19.56
CA LEU A 605 21.59 3.80 -18.94
C LEU A 605 22.55 4.91 -19.36
N LYS A 606 22.38 5.48 -20.55
CA LYS A 606 23.22 6.56 -21.09
C LYS A 606 23.11 7.87 -20.32
N GLN A 607 22.01 8.10 -19.60
CA GLN A 607 21.81 9.34 -18.84
C GLN A 607 22.71 9.47 -17.59
N HIS A 608 23.43 8.41 -17.23
CA HIS A 608 24.29 8.40 -16.05
C HIS A 608 25.72 8.82 -16.38
N ASP A 609 26.32 9.66 -15.53
CA ASP A 609 27.67 10.20 -15.72
C ASP A 609 28.77 9.12 -15.80
N ASN A 610 28.54 7.98 -15.16
CA ASN A 610 29.45 6.83 -15.15
C ASN A 610 29.20 5.84 -16.30
N PHE A 611 28.41 6.20 -17.31
CA PHE A 611 28.19 5.37 -18.50
C PHE A 611 29.45 5.32 -19.40
N LYS A 612 29.83 4.11 -19.81
CA LYS A 612 30.99 3.82 -20.66
C LYS A 612 30.63 2.82 -21.75
N LEU A 613 31.21 3.03 -22.92
CA LEU A 613 31.16 2.08 -24.03
C LEU A 613 32.36 1.14 -23.99
N THR A 614 32.12 -0.09 -24.41
CA THR A 614 33.17 -1.06 -24.74
C THR A 614 32.99 -1.54 -26.17
N ASP A 615 34.11 -1.76 -26.86
CA ASP A 615 34.12 -2.31 -28.22
C ASP A 615 33.85 -3.82 -28.20
N HIS A 616 34.23 -4.50 -27.11
CA HIS A 616 34.08 -5.95 -26.94
C HIS A 616 33.38 -6.27 -25.62
N LEU A 617 32.30 -7.05 -25.69
CA LEU A 617 31.61 -7.56 -24.51
C LEU A 617 32.22 -8.87 -23.99
N GLY A 618 32.95 -9.61 -24.84
CA GLY A 618 33.44 -10.95 -24.50
C GLY A 618 32.32 -11.98 -24.40
N ILE A 619 31.25 -11.81 -25.20
CA ILE A 619 30.15 -12.76 -25.26
C ILE A 619 29.95 -13.26 -26.69
N THR A 620 29.50 -14.49 -26.82
CA THR A 620 29.07 -15.09 -28.09
C THR A 620 27.68 -15.71 -27.93
N GLN A 621 27.04 -16.08 -29.03
CA GLN A 621 25.81 -16.86 -29.03
C GLN A 621 26.02 -18.16 -29.82
N SER A 622 25.38 -19.24 -29.38
CA SER A 622 25.32 -20.47 -30.17
C SER A 622 24.38 -20.22 -31.35
N ILE A 623 24.93 -19.82 -32.51
CA ILE A 623 24.16 -19.64 -33.74
C ILE A 623 23.67 -21.02 -34.21
N SER A 624 22.36 -21.18 -34.48
CA SER A 624 21.88 -22.38 -35.16
C SER A 624 22.59 -22.53 -36.51
N ILE A 625 22.95 -23.75 -36.87
CA ILE A 625 23.73 -24.11 -38.08
C ILE A 625 23.07 -23.64 -39.41
N ARG A 626 21.94 -22.91 -39.38
CA ARG A 626 21.25 -22.35 -40.54
C ARG A 626 21.32 -20.82 -40.73
N SER A 627 22.01 -20.07 -39.87
CA SER A 627 22.19 -18.63 -40.07
C SER A 627 23.63 -18.19 -39.84
N VAL A 628 24.54 -18.74 -40.65
CA VAL A 628 25.87 -18.17 -40.85
C VAL A 628 25.67 -16.76 -41.41
N GLU A 629 25.66 -15.72 -40.56
CA GLU A 629 26.29 -14.42 -40.88
C GLU A 629 26.28 -13.36 -39.77
N TYR A 630 25.41 -13.38 -38.74
CA TYR A 630 25.20 -12.10 -38.00
C TYR A 630 25.74 -11.90 -36.58
N ILE A 631 26.27 -12.88 -35.85
CA ILE A 631 26.96 -12.58 -34.56
C ILE A 631 28.08 -13.59 -34.29
N ASN A 632 29.14 -13.55 -35.07
CA ASN A 632 30.43 -14.14 -34.70
C ASN A 632 31.42 -12.98 -34.56
N GLU A 633 31.95 -12.73 -33.36
CA GLU A 633 33.11 -11.83 -33.16
C GLU A 633 34.42 -12.42 -33.77
N ARG A 634 34.33 -13.22 -34.85
CA ARG A 634 35.47 -13.89 -35.49
C ARG A 634 36.06 -13.17 -36.70
N ASN A 635 35.41 -12.16 -37.30
CA ASN A 635 35.88 -11.59 -38.58
C ASN A 635 35.76 -10.06 -38.67
N GLU A 636 36.49 -9.30 -37.84
CA GLU A 636 36.65 -7.84 -38.06
C GLU A 636 38.04 -7.44 -38.61
N ASN A 637 38.89 -8.40 -39.01
CA ASN A 637 40.24 -8.10 -39.53
C ASN A 637 40.53 -8.58 -40.97
N ASN A 638 39.52 -8.92 -41.78
CA ASN A 638 39.71 -9.16 -43.21
C ASN A 638 38.39 -8.98 -43.99
N ILE A 639 37.97 -7.73 -44.21
CA ILE A 639 37.21 -7.28 -45.39
C ILE A 639 37.72 -5.90 -45.77
#